data_AF-A0A498NS65-F1
#
_entry.id   AF-A0A498NS65-F1
#
_cell.length_a   1.000
_cell.length_b   1.000
_cell.length_c   1.000
_cell.angle_alpha   90.00
_cell.angle_beta   90.00
_cell.angle_gamma   90.00
#
_symmetry.space_group_name_H-M   'P 1'
#
loop_
_entity.id
_entity.type
_entity.pdbx_description
1 polymer ?
#
loop_
_entity_poly.entity_id
_entity_poly.type
_entity_poly.pdbx_seq_one_letter_code
_entity_poly.pdbx_strand_id
1 'polypeptide(L)'
;MAPLLLLLYLPIALCCEQAPGTECEKLPFVPGHNLVGEGFDIVRMKTTGAFVVDVRTYMSGGEHGNCTLCDNKLLNEKQKLPASVVDWRIKVQCRRSLSAKTYESASSVLQDTTTSASASWKVGLSVPMVAGVAVGGTHSRSARFAKSHASQDKYSFTSHTFSCRYYSFRVHAHPPLTKEFMGSITSLPAKFDSSSESAYNHFISIYGTHFLRRVDLGGRVHSTTAVKTCQVSMSGLSVHDVSNCLSAEAAAVIKGVKVSGQASYCKGKQQKLERGNSFSASFSDRTTEILGGNGEQQDILFSPSNVSGYGVWLRSLKKIPGVVSYTLSSLHMLVRNDPARRASLQAAISKYITKSAISTACPSKCKLGHRSNSCACKCNGHQSVDSNCCPSKPGVATLTVIVLNGKGLWGDVFSKTDGYVKVFYGNQAHETPVIWNNNFPQWNHNINFQTVDLTQRTPLRFEVWDRDNRFDDDLLGKDGIEAGNPGSRRDTQRKYQNDKQRATLQLTAARAELMGKVNAAKDSDDDEEVVHVDRDHFMDEFFEQVEEIRGCIEKLSEDVEQVKKQHSAILAAPNPDEKTKQELEDLTADIKKTANKVRSKLKAIEQSIEQEEGLNRSSADLRIRKTQHSTLSRKFVEVMTEYNTTQSKYRDRCKDRIQRQLEITGRTTTNEELEDMLESGKLAIFTDDIKMDSQMTKQALNEIETRHTEIIKLENSIRELHDMFVDMAMLVESQGEMIDRIEYNVEHSVDYVERAVSDTKKAVKYQSQARKKKIMIIICCVILGVVLASSIGGTLGF
;
A
#
# COMPACT_ATOMS: atom_id res chain seq x y z
N MET A 1 -10.95 -70.02 10.32
CA MET A 1 -10.18 -69.27 11.34
C MET A 1 -9.75 -67.94 10.72
N ALA A 2 -10.38 -66.85 11.14
CA ALA A 2 -10.03 -65.49 10.71
C ALA A 2 -9.21 -64.83 11.83
N PRO A 3 -8.11 -64.12 11.54
CA PRO A 3 -7.41 -63.37 12.58
C PRO A 3 -8.12 -62.03 12.78
N LEU A 4 -8.60 -61.81 14.01
CA LEU A 4 -9.03 -60.50 14.50
C LEU A 4 -7.84 -59.53 14.44
N LEU A 5 -7.94 -58.49 13.62
CA LEU A 5 -7.10 -57.29 13.78
C LEU A 5 -7.66 -56.47 14.95
N LEU A 6 -6.97 -56.52 16.09
CA LEU A 6 -7.19 -55.57 17.19
C LEU A 6 -6.61 -54.20 16.76
N LEU A 7 -7.48 -53.28 16.34
CA LEU A 7 -7.14 -51.86 16.21
C LEU A 7 -6.96 -51.29 17.63
N LEU A 8 -5.71 -51.19 18.08
CA LEU A 8 -5.35 -50.37 19.24
C LEU A 8 -5.53 -48.90 18.85
N TYR A 9 -6.68 -48.34 19.22
CA TYR A 9 -6.91 -46.89 19.26
C TYR A 9 -5.96 -46.30 20.32
N LEU A 10 -4.84 -45.72 19.89
CA LEU A 10 -4.09 -44.77 20.69
C LEU A 10 -5.01 -43.55 20.92
N PRO A 11 -5.30 -43.16 22.18
CA PRO A 11 -6.11 -41.98 22.42
C PRO A 11 -5.36 -40.77 21.88
N ILE A 12 -5.97 -40.08 20.91
CA ILE A 12 -5.60 -38.71 20.60
C ILE A 12 -5.67 -37.98 21.94
N ALA A 13 -4.53 -37.51 22.46
CA ALA A 13 -4.50 -36.71 23.67
C ALA A 13 -5.35 -35.45 23.41
N LEU A 14 -6.63 -35.51 23.78
CA LEU A 14 -7.50 -34.36 23.71
C LEU A 14 -6.94 -33.34 24.70
N CYS A 15 -6.61 -32.14 24.23
CA CYS A 15 -6.24 -31.03 25.11
C CYS A 15 -7.35 -30.69 26.12
N CYS A 16 -8.58 -31.17 25.89
CA CYS A 16 -9.69 -31.04 26.79
C CYS A 16 -10.45 -32.36 26.99
N GLU A 17 -10.80 -32.67 28.23
CA GLU A 17 -11.51 -33.88 28.66
C GLU A 17 -12.85 -33.54 29.33
N GLN A 18 -13.80 -34.47 29.32
CA GLN A 18 -15.01 -34.37 30.14
C GLN A 18 -14.69 -34.81 31.57
N ALA A 19 -15.13 -34.01 32.54
CA ALA A 19 -14.96 -34.30 33.96
C ALA A 19 -16.29 -34.12 34.72
N PRO A 20 -16.45 -34.74 35.91
CA PRO A 20 -17.57 -34.48 36.79
C PRO A 20 -17.64 -33.00 37.22
N GLY A 21 -18.84 -32.44 37.35
CA GLY A 21 -19.05 -31.03 37.67
C GLY A 21 -18.32 -30.54 38.94
N THR A 22 -18.14 -31.40 39.94
CA THR A 22 -17.41 -31.12 41.19
C THR A 22 -15.94 -30.77 40.97
N GLU A 23 -15.31 -31.31 39.92
CA GLU A 23 -13.90 -31.01 39.60
C GLU A 23 -13.74 -29.61 38.98
N CYS A 24 -14.78 -29.09 38.31
CA CYS A 24 -14.74 -27.79 37.64
C CYS A 24 -15.06 -26.59 38.55
N GLU A 25 -15.66 -26.83 39.71
CA GLU A 25 -16.24 -25.76 40.54
C GLU A 25 -15.17 -24.71 40.92
N LYS A 26 -14.00 -25.18 41.34
CA LYS A 26 -12.88 -24.34 41.80
C LYS A 26 -11.89 -23.93 40.71
N LEU A 27 -12.04 -24.42 39.48
CA LEU A 27 -11.10 -24.15 38.40
C LEU A 27 -11.43 -22.84 37.65
N PRO A 28 -10.42 -22.06 37.24
CA PRO A 28 -10.62 -20.85 36.47
C PRO A 28 -11.02 -21.17 35.03
N PHE A 29 -11.69 -20.24 34.36
CA PHE A 29 -11.94 -20.36 32.93
C PHE A 29 -10.67 -20.18 32.10
N VAL A 30 -10.65 -20.75 30.90
CA VAL A 30 -9.60 -20.48 29.93
C VAL A 30 -9.45 -18.96 29.65
N PRO A 31 -8.22 -18.45 29.42
CA PRO A 31 -7.97 -17.04 29.17
C PRO A 31 -8.80 -16.48 28.01
N GLY A 32 -9.48 -15.36 28.26
CA GLY A 32 -10.30 -14.66 27.27
C GLY A 32 -11.55 -15.42 26.81
N HIS A 33 -12.03 -16.42 27.55
CA HIS A 33 -13.26 -17.17 27.25
C HIS A 33 -14.47 -16.27 26.96
N ASN A 34 -14.52 -15.09 27.59
CA ASN A 34 -15.61 -14.13 27.48
C ASN A 34 -15.52 -13.21 26.25
N LEU A 35 -14.42 -13.26 25.49
CA LEU A 35 -14.25 -12.45 24.27
C LEU A 35 -14.93 -13.09 23.06
N VAL A 36 -15.15 -14.41 23.06
CA VAL A 36 -15.91 -15.07 22.00
C VAL A 36 -17.41 -14.89 22.25
N GLY A 37 -18.20 -14.72 21.19
CA GLY A 37 -19.63 -14.50 21.33
C GLY A 37 -20.04 -13.11 21.82
N GLU A 38 -19.09 -12.20 21.99
CA GLU A 38 -19.33 -10.77 22.22
C GLU A 38 -19.88 -10.10 20.95
N GLY A 39 -20.73 -9.09 21.15
CA GLY A 39 -21.25 -8.24 20.08
C GLY A 39 -20.14 -7.45 19.35
N PHE A 40 -20.37 -7.18 18.06
CA PHE A 40 -19.40 -6.54 17.18
C PHE A 40 -20.07 -5.57 16.20
N ASP A 41 -19.57 -4.34 16.12
CA ASP A 41 -19.98 -3.35 15.12
C ASP A 41 -19.01 -3.35 13.94
N ILE A 42 -19.47 -3.83 12.79
CA ILE A 42 -18.67 -3.92 11.55
C ILE A 42 -18.31 -2.55 10.97
N VAL A 43 -19.13 -1.53 11.20
CA VAL A 43 -18.91 -0.17 10.69
C VAL A 43 -17.76 0.49 11.45
N ARG A 44 -17.71 0.24 12.77
CA ARG A 44 -16.67 0.76 13.67
C ARG A 44 -15.45 -0.17 13.81
N MET A 45 -15.55 -1.41 13.35
CA MET A 45 -14.55 -2.48 13.50
C MET A 45 -14.13 -2.70 14.96
N LYS A 46 -15.11 -2.70 15.88
CA LYS A 46 -14.87 -2.82 17.32
C LYS A 46 -15.92 -3.72 17.97
N THR A 47 -15.52 -4.45 19.01
CA THR A 47 -16.47 -5.13 19.89
C THR A 47 -17.30 -4.13 20.70
N THR A 48 -18.52 -4.49 21.06
CA THR A 48 -19.44 -3.59 21.77
C THR A 48 -19.36 -3.72 23.29
N GLY A 49 -18.70 -4.74 23.84
CA GLY A 49 -18.71 -5.08 25.26
C GLY A 49 -19.95 -5.86 25.70
N ALA A 50 -20.97 -5.98 24.84
CA ALA A 50 -22.21 -6.67 25.18
C ALA A 50 -22.09 -8.17 24.91
N PHE A 51 -22.44 -8.99 25.91
CA PHE A 51 -22.44 -10.45 25.78
C PHE A 51 -23.72 -10.92 25.08
N VAL A 52 -23.57 -11.51 23.89
CA VAL A 52 -24.68 -12.05 23.11
C VAL A 52 -24.85 -13.55 23.39
N VAL A 53 -23.74 -14.28 23.41
CA VAL A 53 -23.69 -15.71 23.73
C VAL A 53 -23.43 -15.90 25.23
N ASP A 54 -24.10 -16.88 25.83
CA ASP A 54 -23.79 -17.30 27.19
C ASP A 54 -22.47 -18.09 27.20
N VAL A 55 -21.43 -17.44 27.72
CA VAL A 55 -20.09 -17.99 27.91
C VAL A 55 -19.76 -18.19 29.40
N ARG A 56 -20.76 -18.11 30.28
CA ARG A 56 -20.62 -18.32 31.72
C ARG A 56 -21.04 -19.73 32.12
N THR A 57 -22.05 -20.29 31.46
CA THR A 57 -22.47 -21.67 31.71
C THR A 57 -21.40 -22.65 31.24
N TYR A 58 -20.96 -23.53 32.13
CA TYR A 58 -19.88 -24.50 31.88
C TYR A 58 -20.27 -25.96 32.18
N MET A 59 -21.38 -26.18 32.89
CA MET A 59 -21.93 -27.50 33.18
C MET A 59 -22.92 -27.92 32.10
N SER A 60 -22.88 -29.20 31.73
CA SER A 60 -23.80 -29.86 30.81
C SER A 60 -24.57 -30.94 31.57
N GLY A 61 -25.91 -30.83 31.67
CA GLY A 61 -26.76 -31.82 32.35
C GLY A 61 -27.26 -31.45 33.76
N GLY A 62 -27.15 -30.19 34.19
CA GLY A 62 -27.66 -29.72 35.50
C GLY A 62 -26.61 -29.76 36.62
N GLU A 63 -27.04 -29.75 37.90
CA GLU A 63 -26.15 -29.71 39.08
C GLU A 63 -25.26 -30.96 39.23
N HIS A 64 -25.70 -32.10 38.69
CA HIS A 64 -24.90 -33.34 38.60
C HIS A 64 -24.30 -33.56 37.20
N GLY A 65 -24.21 -32.49 36.41
CA GLY A 65 -23.73 -32.53 35.04
C GLY A 65 -22.21 -32.70 34.92
N ASN A 66 -21.78 -32.93 33.68
CA ASN A 66 -20.36 -32.94 33.32
C ASN A 66 -19.90 -31.55 32.89
N CYS A 67 -18.59 -31.34 32.90
CA CYS A 67 -17.97 -30.12 32.44
C CYS A 67 -16.73 -30.44 31.59
N THR A 68 -16.27 -29.47 30.81
CA THR A 68 -15.09 -29.65 29.97
C THR A 68 -13.89 -28.99 30.65
N LEU A 69 -12.85 -29.78 30.92
CA LEU A 69 -11.57 -29.34 31.45
C LEU A 69 -10.53 -29.36 30.35
N CYS A 70 -9.69 -28.32 30.29
CA CYS A 70 -8.60 -28.21 29.36
C CYS A 70 -7.29 -28.03 30.11
N ASP A 71 -6.26 -28.76 29.70
CA ASP A 71 -4.91 -28.58 30.23
C ASP A 71 -4.22 -27.42 29.50
N ASN A 72 -3.97 -26.32 30.21
CA ASN A 72 -3.29 -25.16 29.65
C ASN A 72 -1.80 -25.19 29.93
N LYS A 73 -1.06 -25.85 29.04
CA LYS A 73 0.41 -25.94 29.09
C LYS A 73 1.15 -24.60 29.06
N LEU A 74 0.53 -23.50 28.61
CA LEU A 74 1.17 -22.17 28.64
C LEU A 74 1.18 -21.55 30.04
N LEU A 75 0.26 -21.97 30.90
CA LEU A 75 0.13 -21.51 32.29
C LEU A 75 0.42 -22.63 33.31
N ASN A 76 0.58 -23.87 32.83
CA ASN A 76 0.72 -25.08 33.65
C ASN A 76 -0.43 -25.26 34.65
N GLU A 77 -1.67 -25.04 34.18
CA GLU A 77 -2.90 -25.07 34.98
C GLU A 77 -4.03 -25.81 34.24
N LYS A 78 -4.84 -26.58 34.96
CA LYS A 78 -6.14 -27.07 34.46
C LYS A 78 -7.18 -25.95 34.50
N GLN A 79 -7.95 -25.80 33.43
CA GLN A 79 -8.91 -24.70 33.28
C GLN A 79 -10.22 -25.20 32.69
N LYS A 80 -11.34 -24.61 33.08
CA LYS A 80 -12.66 -24.98 32.55
C LYS A 80 -13.03 -24.23 31.29
N LEU A 81 -13.74 -24.90 30.39
CA LEU A 81 -14.24 -24.33 29.15
C LEU A 81 -15.76 -24.09 29.25
N PRO A 82 -16.28 -22.94 28.77
CA PRO A 82 -17.73 -22.74 28.69
C PRO A 82 -18.39 -23.79 27.79
N ALA A 83 -19.60 -24.21 28.13
CA ALA A 83 -20.35 -25.22 27.37
C ALA A 83 -20.72 -24.75 25.95
N SER A 84 -20.75 -23.44 25.72
CA SER A 84 -21.01 -22.83 24.41
C SER A 84 -19.78 -22.77 23.50
N VAL A 85 -18.60 -23.15 23.97
CA VAL A 85 -17.32 -23.02 23.26
C VAL A 85 -16.78 -24.40 22.86
N VAL A 86 -16.23 -24.48 21.66
CA VAL A 86 -15.63 -25.70 21.09
C VAL A 86 -14.30 -25.40 20.41
N ASP A 87 -13.53 -26.45 20.15
CA ASP A 87 -12.23 -26.42 19.48
C ASP A 87 -11.19 -25.50 20.15
N TRP A 88 -11.22 -25.44 21.49
CA TRP A 88 -10.19 -24.72 22.23
C TRP A 88 -8.84 -25.40 22.09
N ARG A 89 -7.84 -24.60 21.74
CA ARG A 89 -6.47 -25.06 21.57
C ARG A 89 -5.47 -23.95 21.82
N ILE A 90 -4.32 -24.37 22.35
CA ILE A 90 -3.10 -23.56 22.36
C ILE A 90 -2.58 -23.50 20.92
N LYS A 91 -2.43 -22.29 20.40
CA LYS A 91 -1.91 -21.98 19.06
C LYS A 91 -0.94 -20.82 19.15
N VAL A 92 0.31 -21.11 19.51
CA VAL A 92 1.37 -20.11 19.64
C VAL A 92 1.86 -19.70 18.25
N GLN A 93 1.64 -18.43 17.90
CA GLN A 93 2.20 -17.79 16.71
C GLN A 93 2.61 -16.36 17.09
N CYS A 94 3.84 -16.20 17.56
CA CYS A 94 4.38 -14.92 17.99
C CYS A 94 5.73 -14.70 17.30
N ARG A 95 5.69 -14.21 16.06
CA ARG A 95 6.91 -13.77 15.39
C ARG A 95 7.25 -12.37 15.89
N ARG A 96 8.49 -12.14 16.34
CA ARG A 96 9.00 -10.81 16.74
C ARG A 96 9.25 -9.91 15.51
N SER A 97 8.25 -9.82 14.65
CA SER A 97 8.27 -9.11 13.36
C SER A 97 7.16 -8.07 13.33
N LEU A 98 7.49 -6.91 12.75
CA LEU A 98 6.58 -5.80 12.57
C LEU A 98 6.10 -5.76 11.10
N SER A 99 4.80 -5.58 10.88
CA SER A 99 4.25 -5.28 9.57
C SER A 99 4.11 -3.77 9.43
N ALA A 100 4.66 -3.18 8.37
CA ALA A 100 4.51 -1.77 8.04
C ALA A 100 3.78 -1.60 6.70
N LYS A 101 2.97 -0.55 6.56
CA LYS A 101 2.32 -0.17 5.30
C LYS A 101 2.28 1.34 5.17
N THR A 102 2.49 1.88 3.98
CA THR A 102 2.34 3.30 3.66
C THR A 102 1.06 3.52 2.86
N TYR A 103 0.42 4.67 3.08
CA TYR A 103 -0.82 5.08 2.43
C TYR A 103 -0.68 6.50 1.95
N GLU A 104 -0.94 6.74 0.67
CA GLU A 104 -0.81 8.07 0.08
C GLU A 104 -2.04 8.95 0.33
N SER A 105 -3.15 8.35 0.78
CA SER A 105 -4.41 9.06 1.01
C SER A 105 -5.26 8.43 2.11
N ALA A 106 -6.22 9.19 2.64
CA ALA A 106 -7.23 8.66 3.54
C ALA A 106 -8.13 7.59 2.87
N SER A 107 -8.32 7.66 1.54
CA SER A 107 -9.06 6.65 0.79
C SER A 107 -8.35 5.29 0.81
N SER A 108 -7.02 5.28 0.69
CA SER A 108 -6.25 4.03 0.77
C SER A 108 -6.28 3.41 2.18
N VAL A 109 -6.27 4.22 3.26
CA VAL A 109 -6.49 3.72 4.64
C VAL A 109 -7.89 3.13 4.79
N LEU A 110 -8.91 3.78 4.24
CA LEU A 110 -10.30 3.29 4.26
C LEU A 110 -10.42 1.96 3.50
N GLN A 111 -9.78 1.83 2.34
CA GLN A 111 -9.78 0.61 1.54
C GLN A 111 -9.15 -0.56 2.33
N ASP A 112 -7.97 -0.36 2.93
CA ASP A 112 -7.30 -1.39 3.72
C ASP A 112 -8.11 -1.83 4.95
N THR A 113 -8.74 -0.87 5.63
CA THR A 113 -9.63 -1.16 6.77
C THR A 113 -10.82 -2.02 6.31
N THR A 114 -11.38 -1.71 5.13
CA THR A 114 -12.55 -2.41 4.58
C THR A 114 -12.20 -3.84 4.17
N THR A 115 -11.02 -4.05 3.56
CA THR A 115 -10.55 -5.37 3.11
C THR A 115 -10.04 -6.24 4.26
N SER A 116 -9.68 -5.65 5.39
CA SER A 116 -9.21 -6.38 6.58
C SER A 116 -10.30 -7.22 7.26
N ALA A 117 -11.59 -6.97 6.97
CA ALA A 117 -12.70 -7.76 7.49
C ALA A 117 -12.98 -8.99 6.59
N SER A 118 -13.22 -10.16 7.20
CA SER A 118 -13.47 -11.41 6.46
C SER A 118 -14.71 -11.33 5.55
N ALA A 119 -14.61 -11.69 4.27
CA ALA A 119 -15.75 -11.64 3.33
C ALA A 119 -17.04 -12.32 3.86
N SER A 120 -16.92 -13.32 4.75
CA SER A 120 -18.02 -14.02 5.39
C SER A 120 -18.96 -13.17 6.25
N TRP A 121 -18.56 -11.98 6.69
CA TRP A 121 -19.45 -11.14 7.52
C TRP A 121 -20.69 -10.66 6.74
N LYS A 122 -20.59 -10.55 5.40
CA LYS A 122 -21.71 -10.13 4.54
C LYS A 122 -22.79 -11.21 4.35
N VAL A 123 -22.52 -12.44 4.76
CA VAL A 123 -23.42 -13.59 4.54
C VAL A 123 -24.77 -13.36 5.20
N GLY A 124 -25.84 -13.52 4.43
CA GLY A 124 -27.21 -13.36 4.89
C GLY A 124 -27.64 -11.90 5.07
N LEU A 125 -26.85 -10.91 4.66
CA LEU A 125 -27.23 -9.49 4.71
C LEU A 125 -27.49 -8.94 3.30
N SER A 126 -28.46 -8.04 3.18
CA SER A 126 -28.77 -7.34 1.93
C SER A 126 -27.86 -6.11 1.78
N VAL A 127 -26.54 -6.33 1.79
CA VAL A 127 -25.54 -5.26 1.63
C VAL A 127 -25.02 -5.32 0.19
N PRO A 128 -25.19 -4.25 -0.61
CA PRO A 128 -24.79 -4.25 -2.01
C PRO A 128 -23.28 -4.40 -2.13
N MET A 129 -22.84 -5.38 -2.95
CA MET A 129 -21.44 -5.54 -3.35
C MET A 129 -21.12 -4.63 -4.53
N VAL A 130 -21.28 -3.32 -4.33
CA VAL A 130 -20.98 -2.32 -5.36
C VAL A 130 -19.48 -2.07 -5.35
N ALA A 131 -18.83 -2.32 -6.50
CA ALA A 131 -17.44 -1.97 -6.71
C ALA A 131 -17.24 -0.47 -6.45
N GLY A 132 -16.21 -0.12 -5.69
CA GLY A 132 -15.95 1.27 -5.34
C GLY A 132 -16.75 1.81 -4.15
N VAL A 133 -17.39 0.96 -3.33
CA VAL A 133 -18.09 1.37 -2.10
C VAL A 133 -17.62 0.56 -0.89
N ALA A 134 -17.13 1.26 0.13
CA ALA A 134 -16.77 0.71 1.42
C ALA A 134 -17.99 0.73 2.36
N VAL A 135 -18.25 -0.40 3.02
CA VAL A 135 -19.41 -0.59 3.92
C VAL A 135 -19.01 -1.14 5.30
N GLY A 136 -17.82 -1.73 5.43
CA GLY A 136 -17.25 -2.20 6.70
C GLY A 136 -16.02 -1.37 7.04
N GLY A 137 -15.81 -1.07 8.33
CA GLY A 137 -14.66 -0.28 8.78
C GLY A 137 -14.67 1.19 8.40
N THR A 138 -15.75 1.70 7.80
CA THR A 138 -15.86 3.09 7.34
C THR A 138 -15.73 4.12 8.46
N HIS A 139 -16.05 3.73 9.70
CA HIS A 139 -15.94 4.55 10.90
C HIS A 139 -14.96 3.97 11.93
N SER A 140 -14.03 3.12 11.48
CA SER A 140 -12.93 2.66 12.32
C SER A 140 -12.11 3.83 12.87
N ARG A 141 -11.30 3.58 13.91
CA ARG A 141 -10.41 4.62 14.47
C ARG A 141 -9.45 5.13 13.40
N SER A 142 -8.80 4.24 12.65
CA SER A 142 -7.87 4.59 11.57
C SER A 142 -8.54 5.33 10.41
N ALA A 143 -9.72 4.90 9.96
CA ALA A 143 -10.44 5.59 8.88
C ALA A 143 -10.89 7.00 9.28
N ARG A 144 -11.42 7.18 10.50
CA ARG A 144 -11.79 8.52 11.01
C ARG A 144 -10.57 9.40 11.21
N PHE A 145 -9.49 8.86 11.77
CA PHE A 145 -8.22 9.56 11.96
C PHE A 145 -7.65 10.01 10.61
N ALA A 146 -7.59 9.14 9.61
CA ALA A 146 -7.09 9.51 8.29
C ALA A 146 -7.97 10.57 7.61
N LYS A 147 -9.30 10.38 7.66
CA LYS A 147 -10.27 11.32 7.08
C LYS A 147 -10.17 12.72 7.71
N SER A 148 -10.02 12.82 9.03
CA SER A 148 -9.94 14.12 9.71
C SER A 148 -8.66 14.90 9.40
N HIS A 149 -7.54 14.19 9.15
CA HIS A 149 -6.28 14.83 8.78
C HIS A 149 -6.28 15.25 7.30
N ALA A 150 -6.77 14.38 6.41
CA ALA A 150 -6.88 14.68 4.99
C ALA A 150 -7.82 15.87 4.67
N SER A 151 -8.73 16.24 5.58
CA SER A 151 -9.54 17.46 5.45
C SER A 151 -8.81 18.76 5.84
N GLN A 152 -7.69 18.66 6.56
CA GLN A 152 -6.96 19.83 7.07
C GLN A 152 -5.79 20.22 6.16
N ASP A 153 -5.03 19.23 5.68
CA ASP A 153 -3.84 19.43 4.85
C ASP A 153 -3.55 18.16 4.03
N LYS A 154 -2.47 18.17 3.22
CA LYS A 154 -2.00 17.00 2.49
C LYS A 154 -1.27 16.03 3.40
N TYR A 155 -1.99 15.04 3.91
CA TYR A 155 -1.44 13.95 4.72
C TYR A 155 -1.28 12.65 3.95
N SER A 156 -0.16 11.99 4.22
CA SER A 156 0.06 10.57 3.98
C SER A 156 0.04 9.84 5.31
N PHE A 157 -0.10 8.52 5.31
CA PHE A 157 -0.19 7.73 6.54
C PHE A 157 0.77 6.55 6.47
N THR A 158 1.26 6.12 7.63
CA THR A 158 1.95 4.83 7.76
C THR A 158 1.32 4.07 8.90
N SER A 159 1.10 2.77 8.72
CA SER A 159 0.61 1.89 9.79
C SER A 159 1.63 0.83 10.16
N HIS A 160 1.81 0.63 11.45
CA HIS A 160 2.67 -0.41 12.01
C HIS A 160 1.83 -1.37 12.85
N THR A 161 1.93 -2.66 12.54
CA THR A 161 1.18 -3.72 13.23
C THR A 161 2.13 -4.76 13.79
N PHE A 162 2.05 -5.00 15.09
CA PHE A 162 2.64 -6.13 15.78
C PHE A 162 1.54 -7.05 16.30
N SER A 163 1.71 -8.36 16.21
CA SER A 163 0.73 -9.31 16.75
C SER A 163 1.36 -10.63 17.20
N CYS A 164 0.85 -11.18 18.29
CA CYS A 164 1.15 -12.51 18.78
C CYS A 164 -0.14 -13.27 19.10
N ARG A 165 -0.28 -14.50 18.62
CA ARG A 165 -1.42 -15.39 18.92
C ARG A 165 -0.97 -16.49 19.89
N TYR A 166 -1.85 -16.86 20.81
CA TYR A 166 -1.63 -17.90 21.81
C TYR A 166 -2.76 -18.93 21.86
N TYR A 167 -4.01 -18.52 21.65
CA TYR A 167 -5.17 -19.39 21.73
C TYR A 167 -6.06 -19.25 20.51
N SER A 168 -6.83 -20.29 20.20
CA SER A 168 -7.84 -20.28 19.13
C SER A 168 -9.04 -21.09 19.57
N PHE A 169 -10.26 -20.56 19.39
CA PHE A 169 -11.50 -21.30 19.65
C PHE A 169 -12.69 -20.65 18.95
N ARG A 170 -13.83 -21.36 18.93
CA ARG A 170 -15.07 -20.88 18.34
C ARG A 170 -16.29 -21.23 19.18
N VAL A 171 -17.39 -20.55 18.90
CA VAL A 171 -18.68 -20.84 19.51
C VAL A 171 -19.32 -22.09 18.86
N HIS A 172 -20.11 -22.86 19.61
CA HIS A 172 -20.94 -23.96 19.11
C HIS A 172 -21.94 -23.46 18.05
N ALA A 173 -22.30 -24.27 17.04
CA ALA A 173 -23.21 -23.86 15.96
C ALA A 173 -24.54 -23.26 16.47
N HIS A 174 -25.01 -23.81 17.58
CA HIS A 174 -26.25 -23.43 18.23
C HIS A 174 -25.95 -23.08 19.69
N PRO A 175 -25.42 -21.89 19.97
CA PRO A 175 -25.02 -21.53 21.31
C PRO A 175 -26.20 -21.07 22.16
N PRO A 176 -26.20 -21.31 23.47
CA PRO A 176 -27.10 -20.63 24.39
C PRO A 176 -26.85 -19.12 24.36
N LEU A 177 -27.92 -18.35 24.49
CA LEU A 177 -27.89 -16.89 24.43
C LEU A 177 -28.11 -16.32 25.83
N THR A 178 -27.56 -15.12 26.08
CA THR A 178 -27.77 -14.44 27.36
C THR A 178 -29.22 -14.04 27.54
N LYS A 179 -29.71 -14.02 28.79
CA LYS A 179 -31.10 -13.65 29.09
C LYS A 179 -31.38 -12.21 28.68
N GLU A 180 -30.39 -11.33 28.82
CA GLU A 180 -30.45 -9.92 28.46
C GLU A 180 -30.61 -9.75 26.94
N PHE A 181 -29.83 -10.48 26.14
CA PHE A 181 -29.94 -10.46 24.68
C PHE A 181 -31.30 -11.00 24.23
N MET A 182 -31.74 -12.12 24.80
CA MET A 182 -33.05 -12.70 24.48
C MET A 182 -34.20 -11.78 24.85
N GLY A 183 -34.15 -11.15 26.03
CA GLY A 183 -35.11 -10.14 26.46
C GLY A 183 -35.18 -8.97 25.49
N SER A 184 -34.02 -8.47 25.05
CA SER A 184 -33.92 -7.39 24.07
C SER A 184 -34.43 -7.76 22.68
N ILE A 185 -34.25 -9.02 22.25
CA ILE A 185 -34.89 -9.52 21.03
C ILE A 185 -36.41 -9.53 21.23
N THR A 186 -36.92 -10.08 22.33
CA THR A 186 -38.36 -10.18 22.56
C THR A 186 -39.08 -8.83 22.68
N SER A 187 -38.37 -7.76 23.03
CA SER A 187 -38.92 -6.40 23.11
C SER A 187 -38.92 -5.63 21.79
N LEU A 188 -38.18 -6.09 20.77
CA LEU A 188 -38.14 -5.43 19.46
C LEU A 188 -39.50 -5.51 18.74
N PRO A 189 -39.95 -4.47 18.02
CA PRO A 189 -41.15 -4.58 17.19
C PRO A 189 -41.05 -5.72 16.16
N ALA A 190 -42.12 -6.46 15.90
CA ALA A 190 -42.08 -7.64 15.00
C ALA A 190 -41.72 -7.29 13.54
N LYS A 191 -42.10 -6.09 13.10
CA LYS A 191 -41.79 -5.55 11.76
C LYS A 191 -40.79 -4.41 11.86
N PHE A 192 -39.90 -4.32 10.88
CA PHE A 192 -38.99 -3.18 10.70
C PHE A 192 -39.54 -2.20 9.67
N ASP A 193 -39.76 -0.96 10.09
CA ASP A 193 -40.29 0.17 9.33
C ASP A 193 -39.77 1.50 9.91
N SER A 194 -40.20 2.63 9.34
CA SER A 194 -39.77 3.96 9.78
C SER A 194 -40.13 4.29 11.23
N SER A 195 -41.21 3.71 11.78
CA SER A 195 -41.65 3.98 13.16
C SER A 195 -40.85 3.16 14.19
N SER A 196 -40.44 1.96 13.81
CA SER A 196 -39.66 1.02 14.62
C SER A 196 -38.14 1.18 14.48
N GLU A 197 -37.67 1.98 13.51
CA GLU A 197 -36.26 2.15 13.20
C GLU A 197 -35.42 2.57 14.42
N SER A 198 -35.94 3.45 15.28
CA SER A 198 -35.23 3.88 16.49
C SER A 198 -34.97 2.72 17.47
N ALA A 199 -35.93 1.80 17.63
CA ALA A 199 -35.79 0.65 18.52
C ALA A 199 -34.70 -0.32 18.02
N TYR A 200 -34.68 -0.58 16.71
CA TYR A 200 -33.66 -1.41 16.08
C TYR A 200 -32.28 -0.75 16.11
N ASN A 201 -32.17 0.55 15.87
CA ASN A 201 -30.91 1.28 15.99
C ASN A 201 -30.38 1.27 17.42
N HIS A 202 -31.26 1.38 18.43
CA HIS A 202 -30.88 1.25 19.83
C HIS A 202 -30.33 -0.16 20.13
N PHE A 203 -31.01 -1.21 19.67
CA PHE A 203 -30.53 -2.58 19.79
C PHE A 203 -29.14 -2.77 19.16
N ILE A 204 -28.94 -2.27 17.92
CA ILE A 204 -27.65 -2.33 17.23
C ILE A 204 -26.58 -1.52 17.97
N SER A 205 -26.94 -0.40 18.61
CA SER A 205 -25.97 0.40 19.38
C SER A 205 -25.42 -0.33 20.62
N ILE A 206 -26.20 -1.27 21.18
CA ILE A 206 -25.82 -2.07 22.35
C ILE A 206 -25.06 -3.34 21.93
N TYR A 207 -25.67 -4.15 21.06
CA TYR A 207 -25.16 -5.48 20.71
C TYR A 207 -24.31 -5.49 19.44
N GLY A 208 -24.31 -4.40 18.68
CA GLY A 208 -23.63 -4.31 17.40
C GLY A 208 -24.46 -4.89 16.26
N THR A 209 -23.76 -5.34 15.23
CA THR A 209 -24.34 -5.90 13.99
C THR A 209 -24.07 -7.39 13.85
N HIS A 210 -22.98 -7.85 14.47
CA HIS A 210 -22.46 -9.20 14.41
C HIS A 210 -22.07 -9.66 15.81
N PHE A 211 -21.69 -10.93 15.93
CA PHE A 211 -20.99 -11.45 17.10
C PHE A 211 -19.73 -12.18 16.67
N LEU A 212 -18.76 -12.28 17.59
CA LEU A 212 -17.51 -13.00 17.37
C LEU A 212 -17.77 -14.51 17.35
N ARG A 213 -17.66 -15.13 16.17
CA ARG A 213 -17.96 -16.55 15.94
C ARG A 213 -16.76 -17.46 16.24
N ARG A 214 -15.59 -17.03 15.81
CA ARG A 214 -14.28 -17.67 16.03
C ARG A 214 -13.29 -16.57 16.35
N VAL A 215 -12.38 -16.84 17.27
CA VAL A 215 -11.34 -15.92 17.68
C VAL A 215 -9.98 -16.62 17.70
N ASP A 216 -8.95 -15.89 17.29
CA ASP A 216 -7.58 -16.16 17.73
C ASP A 216 -7.24 -15.08 18.76
N LEU A 217 -6.79 -15.50 19.93
CA LEU A 217 -6.50 -14.63 21.06
C LEU A 217 -5.01 -14.50 21.31
N GLY A 218 -4.58 -13.35 21.79
CA GLY A 218 -3.20 -13.06 22.16
C GLY A 218 -3.00 -11.55 22.36
N GLY A 219 -2.09 -10.92 21.63
CA GLY A 219 -1.87 -9.49 21.69
C GLY A 219 -1.70 -8.88 20.31
N ARG A 220 -2.18 -7.66 20.13
CA ARG A 220 -1.95 -6.88 18.90
C ARG A 220 -1.75 -5.42 19.26
N VAL A 221 -0.78 -4.79 18.62
CA VAL A 221 -0.63 -3.34 18.61
C VAL A 221 -0.73 -2.90 17.15
N HIS A 222 -1.70 -2.05 16.85
CA HIS A 222 -1.87 -1.45 15.54
C HIS A 222 -1.84 0.06 15.71
N SER A 223 -0.86 0.72 15.08
CA SER A 223 -0.72 2.18 15.13
C SER A 223 -0.78 2.74 13.73
N THR A 224 -1.53 3.82 13.54
CA THR A 224 -1.57 4.60 12.30
C THR A 224 -1.06 6.01 12.59
N THR A 225 0.03 6.38 11.95
CA THR A 225 0.72 7.67 12.11
C THR A 225 0.40 8.58 10.93
N ALA A 226 0.01 9.82 11.21
CA ALA A 226 -0.23 10.85 10.20
C ALA A 226 1.07 11.58 9.87
N VAL A 227 1.34 11.76 8.57
CA VAL A 227 2.55 12.40 8.07
C VAL A 227 2.15 13.58 7.19
N LYS A 228 2.51 14.80 7.61
CA LYS A 228 2.34 16.01 6.79
C LYS A 228 3.27 15.95 5.58
N THR A 229 2.73 15.50 4.45
CA THR A 229 3.50 15.09 3.27
C THR A 229 4.45 16.19 2.82
N CYS A 230 3.94 17.40 2.59
CA CYS A 230 4.76 18.48 2.06
C CYS A 230 5.75 19.06 3.08
N GLN A 231 5.44 19.03 4.38
CA GLN A 231 6.40 19.41 5.41
C GLN A 231 7.60 18.48 5.42
N VAL A 232 7.36 17.17 5.31
CA VAL A 232 8.41 16.14 5.25
C VAL A 232 9.23 16.24 3.97
N SER A 233 8.58 16.47 2.82
CA SER A 233 9.25 16.71 1.54
C SER A 233 10.18 17.92 1.57
N MET A 234 9.74 19.05 2.15
CA MET A 234 10.57 20.27 2.28
C MET A 234 11.78 20.08 3.20
N SER A 235 11.72 19.14 4.14
CA SER A 235 12.87 18.73 4.96
C SER A 235 13.79 17.73 4.24
N GLY A 236 13.50 17.36 2.99
CA GLY A 236 14.27 16.38 2.22
C GLY A 236 14.11 14.94 2.72
N LEU A 237 12.94 14.62 3.28
CA LEU A 237 12.54 13.29 3.71
C LEU A 237 11.37 12.80 2.85
N SER A 238 11.20 11.50 2.74
CA SER A 238 10.00 10.88 2.15
C SER A 238 9.11 10.26 3.23
N VAL A 239 7.84 9.97 2.89
CA VAL A 239 6.95 9.20 3.78
C VAL A 239 7.51 7.80 4.05
N HIS A 240 8.21 7.21 3.08
CA HIS A 240 8.90 5.93 3.24
C HIS A 240 10.06 6.02 4.23
N ASP A 241 10.84 7.12 4.22
CA ASP A 241 11.89 7.36 5.23
C ASP A 241 11.30 7.36 6.64
N VAL A 242 10.17 8.05 6.82
CA VAL A 242 9.45 8.08 8.10
C VAL A 242 8.97 6.67 8.48
N SER A 243 8.34 5.94 7.57
CA SER A 243 7.84 4.58 7.80
C SER A 243 8.96 3.61 8.19
N ASN A 244 10.09 3.65 7.47
CA ASN A 244 11.24 2.78 7.69
C ASN A 244 11.91 3.07 9.03
N CYS A 245 12.04 4.35 9.39
CA CYS A 245 12.67 4.72 10.66
C CYS A 245 11.78 4.50 11.87
N LEU A 246 10.46 4.71 11.75
CA LEU A 246 9.51 4.24 12.76
C LEU A 246 9.56 2.71 12.90
N SER A 247 9.69 1.96 11.80
CA SER A 247 9.83 0.51 11.84
C SER A 247 11.10 0.07 12.56
N ALA A 248 12.23 0.73 12.28
CA ALA A 248 13.51 0.45 12.92
C ALA A 248 13.46 0.74 14.43
N GLU A 249 12.84 1.85 14.84
CA GLU A 249 12.65 2.19 16.25
C GLU A 249 11.75 1.18 16.98
N ALA A 250 10.61 0.81 16.39
CA ALA A 250 9.73 -0.20 16.95
C ALA A 250 10.35 -1.60 16.99
N ALA A 251 11.10 -1.98 15.96
CA ALA A 251 11.82 -3.25 15.92
C ALA A 251 12.89 -3.33 17.02
N ALA A 252 13.57 -2.22 17.34
CA ALA A 252 14.51 -2.16 18.44
C ALA A 252 13.84 -2.42 19.80
N VAL A 253 12.59 -1.95 19.99
CA VAL A 253 11.78 -2.25 21.19
C VAL A 253 11.38 -3.73 21.23
N ILE A 254 10.91 -4.28 20.10
CA ILE A 254 10.42 -5.66 20.01
C ILE A 254 11.54 -6.70 20.17
N LYS A 255 12.70 -6.46 19.54
CA LYS A 255 13.82 -7.41 19.49
C LYS A 255 14.85 -7.19 20.61
N GLY A 256 14.84 -6.03 21.26
CA GLY A 256 15.83 -5.65 22.26
C GLY A 256 17.22 -5.30 21.69
N VAL A 257 17.38 -5.29 20.36
CA VAL A 257 18.63 -4.98 19.66
C VAL A 257 18.36 -4.01 18.51
N LYS A 258 19.23 -3.01 18.34
CA LYS A 258 19.18 -2.11 17.18
C LYS A 258 19.76 -2.81 15.96
N VAL A 259 19.00 -2.90 14.87
CA VAL A 259 19.48 -3.44 13.59
C VAL A 259 20.47 -2.45 12.97
N SER A 260 21.75 -2.82 12.89
CA SER A 260 22.87 -1.91 12.59
C SER A 260 22.72 -1.12 11.28
N GLY A 261 22.30 -1.77 10.20
CA GLY A 261 22.10 -1.12 8.89
C GLY A 261 20.98 -0.06 8.90
N GLN A 262 19.79 -0.44 9.37
CA GLN A 262 18.64 0.48 9.49
C GLN A 262 18.89 1.61 10.50
N ALA A 263 19.60 1.30 11.59
CA ALA A 263 19.95 2.30 12.60
C ALA A 263 20.89 3.37 12.03
N SER A 264 21.87 2.99 11.20
CA SER A 264 22.76 3.94 10.53
C SER A 264 22.00 4.85 9.55
N TYR A 265 21.16 4.24 8.70
CA TYR A 265 20.29 4.97 7.76
C TYR A 265 19.43 6.02 8.48
N CYS A 266 18.73 5.60 9.53
CA CYS A 266 17.84 6.47 10.27
C CYS A 266 18.58 7.55 11.05
N LYS A 267 19.76 7.25 11.60
CA LYS A 267 20.60 8.26 12.26
C LYS A 267 21.05 9.35 11.28
N GLY A 268 21.36 9.00 10.04
CA GLY A 268 21.66 9.98 8.98
C GLY A 268 20.45 10.87 8.65
N LYS A 269 19.25 10.28 8.56
CA LYS A 269 18.01 11.01 8.27
C LYS A 269 17.51 11.85 9.45
N GLN A 270 17.83 11.45 10.68
CA GLN A 270 17.44 12.14 11.92
C GLN A 270 17.95 13.60 11.97
N GLN A 271 19.07 13.89 11.31
CA GLN A 271 19.63 15.25 11.22
C GLN A 271 18.70 16.24 10.48
N LYS A 272 17.75 15.72 9.68
CA LYS A 272 16.76 16.53 8.95
C LYS A 272 15.51 16.83 9.78
N LEU A 273 15.37 16.22 10.95
CA LEU A 273 14.26 16.47 11.87
C LEU A 273 14.56 17.67 12.77
N GLU A 274 13.53 18.42 13.14
CA GLU A 274 13.66 19.53 14.08
C GLU A 274 14.21 19.01 15.42
N ARG A 275 15.32 19.64 15.89
CA ARG A 275 15.98 19.38 17.19
C ARG A 275 16.68 18.01 17.32
N GLY A 276 16.84 17.25 16.24
CA GLY A 276 17.53 15.95 16.30
C GLY A 276 16.80 14.89 17.15
N ASN A 277 15.49 15.05 17.34
CA ASN A 277 14.63 14.09 18.05
C ASN A 277 14.54 12.74 17.31
N SER A 278 14.09 11.68 17.98
CA SER A 278 13.76 10.41 17.33
C SER A 278 12.58 10.56 16.36
N PHE A 279 12.44 9.65 15.40
CA PHE A 279 11.29 9.65 14.49
C PHE A 279 9.98 9.45 15.25
N SER A 280 9.97 8.57 16.26
CA SER A 280 8.82 8.38 17.16
C SER A 280 8.42 9.66 17.91
N ALA A 281 9.35 10.54 18.25
CA ALA A 281 9.00 11.81 18.90
C ALA A 281 8.48 12.84 17.89
N SER A 282 9.16 12.98 16.75
CA SER A 282 8.78 13.92 15.69
C SER A 282 7.47 13.57 14.99
N PHE A 283 7.12 12.28 14.89
CA PHE A 283 5.90 11.78 14.26
C PHE A 283 4.96 11.16 15.30
N SER A 284 4.68 11.91 16.37
CA SER A 284 3.85 11.49 17.51
C SER A 284 2.34 11.62 17.27
N ASP A 285 1.91 12.27 16.19
CA ASP A 285 0.51 12.33 15.78
C ASP A 285 0.06 10.97 15.20
N ARG A 286 -0.45 10.12 16.10
CA ARG A 286 -0.82 8.74 15.80
C ARG A 286 -2.07 8.32 16.56
N THR A 287 -2.80 7.39 15.96
CA THR A 287 -3.82 6.62 16.69
C THR A 287 -3.31 5.19 16.90
N THR A 288 -3.26 4.76 18.16
CA THR A 288 -2.79 3.42 18.54
C THR A 288 -3.92 2.62 19.19
N GLU A 289 -4.08 1.39 18.73
CA GLU A 289 -4.96 0.39 19.29
C GLU A 289 -4.12 -0.77 19.85
N ILE A 290 -4.28 -1.03 21.14
CA ILE A 290 -3.60 -2.09 21.87
C ILE A 290 -4.67 -3.07 22.34
N LEU A 291 -4.54 -4.33 21.94
CA LEU A 291 -5.45 -5.42 22.31
C LEU A 291 -4.67 -6.47 23.08
N GLY A 292 -5.21 -6.87 24.23
CA GLY A 292 -4.58 -7.77 25.18
C GLY A 292 -3.61 -7.07 26.13
N GLY A 293 -3.25 -7.78 27.19
CA GLY A 293 -2.37 -7.34 28.26
C GLY A 293 -3.04 -6.46 29.31
N ASN A 294 -2.27 -6.01 30.31
CA ASN A 294 -2.75 -5.30 31.48
C ASN A 294 -3.19 -3.83 31.25
N GLY A 295 -3.29 -3.35 30.00
CA GLY A 295 -3.99 -2.11 29.64
C GLY A 295 -3.40 -0.79 30.13
N GLU A 296 -2.27 -0.79 30.84
CA GLU A 296 -1.70 0.41 31.48
C GLU A 296 -0.79 1.27 30.57
N GLN A 297 -0.48 0.82 29.35
CA GLN A 297 0.55 1.44 28.52
C GLN A 297 -0.05 2.16 27.31
N GLN A 298 0.22 3.46 27.18
CA GLN A 298 -0.27 4.28 26.07
C GLN A 298 0.56 4.14 24.78
N ASP A 299 1.83 3.73 24.88
CA ASP A 299 2.70 3.51 23.72
C ASP A 299 3.70 2.37 23.97
N ILE A 300 3.45 1.22 23.34
CA ILE A 300 4.24 -0.01 23.46
C ILE A 300 5.34 -0.08 22.39
N LEU A 301 5.12 0.48 21.20
CA LEU A 301 6.02 0.32 20.06
C LEU A 301 6.99 1.50 19.91
N PHE A 302 6.56 2.72 20.25
CA PHE A 302 7.29 3.95 19.93
C PHE A 302 7.70 4.74 21.18
N SER A 303 7.94 4.03 22.29
CA SER A 303 8.43 4.60 23.55
C SER A 303 9.83 4.04 23.87
N PRO A 304 10.91 4.77 23.53
CA PRO A 304 12.29 4.32 23.75
C PRO A 304 12.64 4.12 25.23
N SER A 305 11.96 4.83 26.12
CA SER A 305 12.14 4.75 27.58
C SER A 305 11.37 3.60 28.23
N ASN A 306 10.54 2.87 27.48
CA ASN A 306 9.64 1.84 28.01
C ASN A 306 9.86 0.46 27.37
N VAL A 307 11.12 0.06 27.15
CA VAL A 307 11.47 -1.31 26.71
C VAL A 307 10.94 -2.36 27.71
N SER A 308 10.85 -2.01 28.99
CA SER A 308 10.21 -2.84 30.02
C SER A 308 8.71 -3.04 29.76
N GLY A 309 8.00 -2.03 29.25
CA GLY A 309 6.57 -2.07 28.95
C GLY A 309 6.18 -3.12 27.91
N TYR A 310 6.91 -3.20 26.79
CA TYR A 310 6.69 -4.25 25.79
C TYR A 310 6.86 -5.65 26.38
N GLY A 311 7.94 -5.87 27.13
CA GLY A 311 8.20 -7.16 27.77
C GLY A 311 7.14 -7.55 28.80
N VAL A 312 6.67 -6.60 29.62
CA VAL A 312 5.58 -6.80 30.59
C VAL A 312 4.27 -7.12 29.88
N TRP A 313 3.92 -6.35 28.86
CA TRP A 313 2.73 -6.58 28.06
C TRP A 313 2.77 -7.96 27.41
N LEU A 314 3.86 -8.31 26.72
CA LEU A 314 4.02 -9.59 26.02
C LEU A 314 3.86 -10.78 26.96
N ARG A 315 4.46 -10.74 28.16
CA ARG A 315 4.32 -11.79 29.18
C ARG A 315 2.88 -11.91 29.70
N SER A 316 2.18 -10.79 29.84
CA SER A 316 0.80 -10.78 30.34
C SER A 316 -0.21 -11.40 29.37
N LEU A 317 0.09 -11.47 28.06
CA LEU A 317 -0.83 -11.95 27.03
C LEU A 317 -1.29 -13.40 27.22
N LYS A 318 -0.47 -14.25 27.84
CA LYS A 318 -0.86 -15.65 28.13
C LYS A 318 -2.03 -15.72 29.10
N LYS A 319 -2.14 -14.75 30.02
CA LYS A 319 -3.20 -14.67 31.06
C LYS A 319 -4.32 -13.71 30.68
N ILE A 320 -3.99 -12.60 30.03
CA ILE A 320 -4.93 -11.53 29.65
C ILE A 320 -4.85 -11.31 28.13
N PRO A 321 -5.33 -12.24 27.29
CA PRO A 321 -5.27 -12.07 25.86
C PRO A 321 -6.40 -11.15 25.36
N GLY A 322 -6.17 -10.49 24.22
CA GLY A 322 -7.16 -9.79 23.42
C GLY A 322 -7.38 -10.46 22.07
N VAL A 323 -8.41 -10.02 21.35
CA VAL A 323 -8.84 -10.63 20.07
C VAL A 323 -7.89 -10.22 18.93
N VAL A 324 -7.01 -11.12 18.47
CA VAL A 324 -5.98 -10.91 17.40
C VAL A 324 -6.54 -11.03 15.99
N SER A 325 -7.37 -12.04 15.76
CA SER A 325 -8.10 -12.22 14.51
C SER A 325 -9.41 -12.91 14.82
N TYR A 326 -10.40 -12.72 13.95
CA TYR A 326 -11.74 -13.21 14.21
C TYR A 326 -12.52 -13.49 12.93
N THR A 327 -13.57 -14.29 13.07
CA THR A 327 -14.63 -14.42 12.07
C THR A 327 -15.95 -13.96 12.68
N LEU A 328 -16.79 -13.33 11.88
CA LEU A 328 -18.06 -12.77 12.33
C LEU A 328 -19.26 -13.55 11.83
N SER A 329 -20.36 -13.45 12.54
CA SER A 329 -21.68 -13.89 12.08
C SER A 329 -22.72 -12.85 12.50
N SER A 330 -23.68 -12.55 11.62
CA SER A 330 -24.66 -11.50 11.89
C SER A 330 -25.61 -11.90 13.02
N LEU A 331 -26.02 -10.93 13.86
CA LEU A 331 -26.89 -11.18 15.02
C LEU A 331 -28.23 -11.79 14.65
N HIS A 332 -28.79 -11.47 13.46
CA HIS A 332 -30.06 -12.05 13.03
C HIS A 332 -30.02 -13.58 12.92
N MET A 333 -28.85 -14.18 12.70
CA MET A 333 -28.68 -15.64 12.62
C MET A 333 -28.92 -16.36 13.96
N LEU A 334 -28.93 -15.62 15.06
CA LEU A 334 -29.23 -16.14 16.40
C LEU A 334 -30.74 -16.19 16.69
N VAL A 335 -31.56 -15.45 15.95
CA VAL A 335 -33.02 -15.45 16.08
C VAL A 335 -33.59 -16.59 15.23
N ARG A 336 -34.03 -17.68 15.87
CA ARG A 336 -34.50 -18.90 15.15
C ARG A 336 -35.98 -19.15 15.26
N ASN A 337 -36.54 -18.89 16.42
CA ASN A 337 -37.93 -19.23 16.74
C ASN A 337 -38.92 -18.13 16.35
N ASP A 338 -38.44 -17.01 15.78
CA ASP A 338 -39.24 -15.86 15.38
C ASP A 338 -38.78 -15.38 13.99
N PRO A 339 -39.31 -15.98 12.89
CA PRO A 339 -38.86 -15.68 11.54
C PRO A 339 -39.18 -14.24 11.12
N ALA A 340 -40.26 -13.65 11.64
CA ALA A 340 -40.65 -12.27 11.35
C ALA A 340 -39.61 -11.30 11.93
N ARG A 341 -39.29 -11.44 13.22
CA ARG A 341 -38.30 -10.58 13.87
C ARG A 341 -36.88 -10.85 13.37
N ARG A 342 -36.57 -12.09 12.97
CA ARG A 342 -35.32 -12.43 12.27
C ARG A 342 -35.15 -11.61 10.98
N ALA A 343 -36.16 -11.59 10.12
CA ALA A 343 -36.14 -10.84 8.87
C ALA A 343 -36.08 -9.32 9.12
N SER A 344 -36.83 -8.82 10.11
CA SER A 344 -36.79 -7.41 10.52
C SER A 344 -35.42 -6.98 11.04
N LEU A 345 -34.77 -7.81 11.87
CA LEU A 345 -33.42 -7.55 12.37
C LEU A 345 -32.37 -7.62 11.25
N GLN A 346 -32.51 -8.57 10.32
CA GLN A 346 -31.66 -8.64 9.12
C GLN A 346 -31.76 -7.38 8.28
N ALA A 347 -32.99 -6.88 8.03
CA ALA A 347 -33.24 -5.65 7.29
C ALA A 347 -32.68 -4.42 8.01
N ALA A 348 -32.86 -4.32 9.32
CA ALA A 348 -32.34 -3.24 10.14
C ALA A 348 -30.80 -3.18 10.12
N ILE A 349 -30.14 -4.32 10.31
CA ILE A 349 -28.67 -4.42 10.24
C ILE A 349 -28.18 -4.04 8.84
N SER A 350 -28.84 -4.53 7.79
CA SER A 350 -28.50 -4.20 6.40
C SER A 350 -28.64 -2.68 6.15
N LYS A 351 -29.72 -2.06 6.63
CA LYS A 351 -29.94 -0.59 6.54
C LYS A 351 -28.87 0.19 7.31
N TYR A 352 -28.54 -0.23 8.53
CA TYR A 352 -27.50 0.42 9.35
C TYR A 352 -26.14 0.42 8.64
N ILE A 353 -25.73 -0.73 8.10
CA ILE A 353 -24.45 -0.88 7.40
C ILE A 353 -24.44 -0.05 6.11
N THR A 354 -25.50 -0.14 5.30
CA THR A 354 -25.60 0.60 4.03
C THR A 354 -25.68 2.11 4.21
N LYS A 355 -26.31 2.60 5.29
CA LYS A 355 -26.32 4.03 5.65
C LYS A 355 -24.93 4.58 5.96
N SER A 356 -24.02 3.71 6.40
CA SER A 356 -22.62 4.05 6.70
C SER A 356 -21.66 3.91 5.52
N ALA A 357 -22.19 3.61 4.33
CA ALA A 357 -21.41 3.42 3.12
C ALA A 357 -20.64 4.69 2.74
N ILE A 358 -19.36 4.51 2.39
CA ILE A 358 -18.50 5.57 1.89
C ILE A 358 -18.01 5.14 0.51
N SER A 359 -18.16 6.02 -0.48
CA SER A 359 -17.56 5.80 -1.80
C SER A 359 -16.04 5.72 -1.66
N THR A 360 -15.45 4.64 -2.15
CA THR A 360 -13.99 4.54 -2.34
C THR A 360 -13.58 5.06 -3.70
N ALA A 361 -14.52 5.48 -4.56
CA ALA A 361 -14.19 6.17 -5.78
C ALA A 361 -13.48 7.48 -5.46
N CYS A 362 -12.38 7.73 -6.16
CA CYS A 362 -11.58 8.91 -5.88
C CYS A 362 -12.34 10.20 -6.24
N PRO A 363 -12.16 11.29 -5.46
CA PRO A 363 -12.77 12.59 -5.75
C PRO A 363 -12.51 13.05 -7.19
N SER A 364 -13.51 13.66 -7.82
CA SER A 364 -13.43 14.10 -9.21
C SER A 364 -12.69 15.44 -9.34
N LYS A 365 -11.37 15.32 -9.52
CA LYS A 365 -10.35 16.31 -9.96
C LYS A 365 -9.35 16.72 -8.87
N CYS A 366 -8.09 16.46 -9.17
CA CYS A 366 -6.96 17.04 -8.46
C CYS A 366 -6.85 18.53 -8.79
N LYS A 367 -6.62 19.38 -7.79
CA LYS A 367 -6.35 20.80 -8.01
C LYS A 367 -5.04 21.02 -8.78
N LEU A 368 -4.06 20.16 -8.51
CA LEU A 368 -2.72 20.16 -9.09
C LEU A 368 -2.34 18.72 -9.40
N GLY A 369 -1.76 18.53 -10.58
CA GLY A 369 -1.30 17.24 -11.04
C GLY A 369 -2.42 16.28 -11.49
N HIS A 370 -2.06 15.00 -11.60
CA HIS A 370 -2.94 13.92 -11.97
C HIS A 370 -3.29 13.05 -10.75
N ARG A 371 -4.29 12.19 -10.90
CA ARG A 371 -4.77 11.34 -9.81
C ARG A 371 -4.16 9.95 -9.92
N SER A 372 -3.58 9.46 -8.84
CA SER A 372 -3.09 8.08 -8.75
C SER A 372 -4.23 7.11 -8.41
N ASN A 373 -3.97 5.81 -8.54
CA ASN A 373 -4.90 4.75 -8.18
C ASN A 373 -5.21 4.73 -6.67
N SER A 374 -4.31 5.24 -5.83
CA SER A 374 -4.49 5.42 -4.39
C SER A 374 -5.39 6.62 -4.02
N CYS A 375 -5.99 7.30 -5.01
CA CYS A 375 -6.73 8.55 -4.87
C CYS A 375 -5.90 9.75 -4.39
N ALA A 376 -4.58 9.66 -4.38
CA ALA A 376 -3.71 10.80 -4.12
C ALA A 376 -3.55 11.67 -5.38
N CYS A 377 -3.30 12.95 -5.18
CA CYS A 377 -2.91 13.85 -6.26
C CYS A 377 -1.40 13.88 -6.39
N LYS A 378 -0.92 13.58 -7.59
CA LYS A 378 0.49 13.39 -7.95
C LYS A 378 0.89 14.33 -9.07
N CYS A 379 2.12 14.78 -9.06
CA CYS A 379 2.65 15.69 -10.06
C CYS A 379 3.78 15.01 -10.81
N ASN A 380 3.98 15.41 -12.06
CA ASN A 380 5.21 15.07 -12.78
C ASN A 380 6.32 15.84 -12.06
N GLY A 381 7.09 15.15 -11.22
CA GLY A 381 8.10 15.78 -10.37
C GLY A 381 9.09 16.60 -11.21
N HIS A 382 9.50 17.75 -10.69
CA HIS A 382 10.56 18.58 -11.25
C HIS A 382 11.54 18.97 -10.12
N GLN A 383 12.66 19.62 -10.45
CA GLN A 383 13.73 19.97 -9.50
C GLN A 383 13.28 20.75 -8.25
N SER A 384 12.07 21.34 -8.26
CA SER A 384 11.55 22.16 -7.15
C SER A 384 10.22 21.65 -6.57
N VAL A 385 9.59 20.64 -7.18
CA VAL A 385 8.31 20.05 -6.74
C VAL A 385 8.39 18.54 -6.91
N ASP A 386 8.13 17.78 -5.85
CA ASP A 386 8.19 16.32 -5.88
C ASP A 386 6.94 15.68 -6.54
N SER A 387 6.96 14.36 -6.66
CA SER A 387 5.83 13.59 -7.21
C SER A 387 4.56 13.71 -6.36
N ASN A 388 4.65 14.12 -5.10
CA ASN A 388 3.51 14.44 -4.25
C ASN A 388 3.06 15.90 -4.40
N CYS A 389 3.42 16.61 -5.48
CA CYS A 389 3.08 18.01 -5.67
C CYS A 389 3.53 18.91 -4.52
N CYS A 390 4.57 18.52 -3.78
CA CYS A 390 5.09 19.25 -2.63
C CYS A 390 6.39 19.95 -3.01
N PRO A 391 6.62 21.20 -2.55
CA PRO A 391 7.90 21.86 -2.75
C PRO A 391 9.06 21.03 -2.18
N SER A 392 10.16 20.91 -2.94
CA SER A 392 11.33 20.13 -2.51
C SER A 392 12.13 20.82 -1.41
N LYS A 393 11.95 22.13 -1.22
CA LYS A 393 12.61 22.96 -0.20
C LYS A 393 11.78 24.21 0.10
N PRO A 394 11.99 24.86 1.26
CA PRO A 394 11.38 26.16 1.54
C PRO A 394 11.77 27.23 0.52
N GLY A 395 10.88 28.18 0.26
CA GLY A 395 11.14 29.35 -0.59
C GLY A 395 11.00 29.13 -2.10
N VAL A 396 10.58 27.94 -2.54
CA VAL A 396 10.15 27.70 -3.92
C VAL A 396 8.88 28.50 -4.22
N ALA A 397 8.90 29.31 -5.28
CA ALA A 397 7.79 30.17 -5.68
C ALA A 397 7.69 30.28 -7.20
N THR A 398 6.54 30.73 -7.70
CA THR A 398 6.42 31.20 -9.09
C THR A 398 6.59 32.72 -9.11
N LEU A 399 7.49 33.20 -9.96
CA LEU A 399 7.78 34.63 -10.08
C LEU A 399 7.23 35.19 -11.39
N THR A 400 6.25 36.07 -11.26
CA THR A 400 5.66 36.81 -12.37
C THR A 400 5.87 38.30 -12.16
N VAL A 401 6.38 38.97 -13.18
CA VAL A 401 6.70 40.40 -13.16
C VAL A 401 5.90 41.08 -14.26
N ILE A 402 5.11 42.08 -13.87
CA ILE A 402 4.32 42.87 -14.82
C ILE A 402 4.95 44.25 -14.96
N VAL A 403 5.45 44.55 -16.15
CA VAL A 403 5.97 45.88 -16.50
C VAL A 403 4.80 46.74 -16.97
N LEU A 404 4.37 47.69 -16.14
CA LEU A 404 3.18 48.50 -16.42
C LEU A 404 3.45 49.69 -17.33
N ASN A 405 4.17 50.70 -16.84
CA ASN A 405 4.39 51.94 -17.58
C ASN A 405 5.65 52.71 -17.13
N GLY A 406 6.10 53.60 -18.01
CA GLY A 406 7.10 54.61 -17.76
C GLY A 406 6.48 56.00 -17.82
N LYS A 407 7.01 56.96 -17.04
CA LYS A 407 6.55 58.35 -17.05
C LYS A 407 7.73 59.32 -17.12
N GLY A 408 7.68 60.20 -18.11
CA GLY A 408 8.70 61.22 -18.32
C GLY A 408 10.03 60.62 -18.74
N LEU A 409 10.01 59.63 -19.64
CA LEU A 409 11.23 59.13 -20.27
C LEU A 409 11.77 60.17 -21.26
N TRP A 410 13.10 60.27 -21.36
CA TRP A 410 13.78 61.17 -22.27
C TRP A 410 15.19 60.65 -22.58
N GLY A 411 15.40 60.17 -23.80
CA GLY A 411 16.69 59.76 -24.35
C GLY A 411 17.00 60.50 -25.65
N ASP A 412 16.01 60.57 -26.56
CA ASP A 412 16.11 61.35 -27.80
C ASP A 412 16.15 62.87 -27.63
N VAL A 413 17.01 63.53 -28.42
CA VAL A 413 17.16 64.99 -28.47
C VAL A 413 16.14 65.65 -29.42
N PHE A 414 15.72 64.96 -30.47
CA PHE A 414 14.88 65.51 -31.56
C PHE A 414 13.51 64.81 -31.71
N SER A 415 13.30 63.70 -31.01
CA SER A 415 12.05 62.91 -30.95
C SER A 415 11.64 62.64 -29.50
N LYS A 416 10.51 61.96 -29.29
CA LYS A 416 10.19 61.35 -28.00
C LYS A 416 10.83 59.97 -27.94
N THR A 417 11.13 59.51 -26.73
CA THR A 417 11.78 58.22 -26.46
C THR A 417 11.03 57.02 -27.05
N ASP A 418 11.81 56.08 -27.60
CA ASP A 418 11.45 54.76 -28.10
C ASP A 418 11.70 53.69 -27.01
N GLY A 419 10.94 53.78 -25.92
CA GLY A 419 11.25 53.08 -24.67
C GLY A 419 10.95 51.57 -24.66
N TYR A 420 11.87 50.80 -24.07
CA TYR A 420 11.65 49.39 -23.67
C TYR A 420 12.37 49.05 -22.36
N VAL A 421 12.00 47.93 -21.73
CA VAL A 421 12.54 47.52 -20.42
C VAL A 421 13.11 46.11 -20.51
N LYS A 422 14.36 45.93 -20.07
CA LYS A 422 14.98 44.63 -19.81
C LYS A 422 14.82 44.26 -18.34
N VAL A 423 14.38 43.04 -18.07
CA VAL A 423 14.16 42.51 -16.71
C VAL A 423 15.02 41.27 -16.52
N PHE A 424 15.80 41.27 -15.44
CA PHE A 424 16.76 40.20 -15.13
C PHE A 424 16.43 39.54 -13.79
N TYR A 425 16.54 38.21 -13.74
CA TYR A 425 16.50 37.43 -12.52
C TYR A 425 17.51 36.28 -12.60
N GLY A 426 18.61 36.39 -11.87
CA GLY A 426 19.74 35.47 -12.01
C GLY A 426 20.31 35.52 -13.44
N ASN A 427 20.32 34.38 -14.12
CA ASN A 427 20.80 34.25 -15.50
C ASN A 427 19.69 34.45 -16.56
N GLN A 428 18.45 34.63 -16.13
CA GLN A 428 17.33 34.85 -17.05
C GLN A 428 17.18 36.35 -17.34
N ALA A 429 16.96 36.69 -18.61
CA ALA A 429 16.73 38.04 -19.08
C ALA A 429 15.55 38.05 -20.05
N HIS A 430 14.63 39.00 -19.87
CA HIS A 430 13.49 39.21 -20.75
C HIS A 430 13.38 40.69 -21.10
N GLU A 431 12.77 41.01 -22.23
CA GLU A 431 12.56 42.39 -22.66
C GLU A 431 11.10 42.65 -23.05
N THR A 432 10.63 43.86 -22.80
CA THR A 432 9.31 44.30 -23.28
C THR A 432 9.38 44.70 -24.75
N PRO A 433 8.23 44.75 -25.45
CA PRO A 433 8.14 45.42 -26.74
C PRO A 433 8.58 46.90 -26.64
N VAL A 434 9.18 47.41 -27.71
CA VAL A 434 9.51 48.83 -27.86
C VAL A 434 8.23 49.62 -28.13
N ILE A 435 8.01 50.70 -27.38
CA ILE A 435 6.93 51.65 -27.65
C ILE A 435 7.56 52.91 -28.23
N TRP A 436 7.37 53.09 -29.54
CA TRP A 436 7.97 54.16 -30.31
C TRP A 436 7.34 55.53 -30.02
N ASN A 437 8.18 56.56 -29.98
CA ASN A 437 7.88 57.99 -29.95
C ASN A 437 6.92 58.38 -28.81
N ASN A 438 7.21 57.91 -27.58
CA ASN A 438 6.35 58.10 -26.42
C ASN A 438 7.12 58.21 -25.09
N ASN A 439 7.10 59.40 -24.48
CA ASN A 439 7.70 59.66 -23.16
C ASN A 439 6.89 59.09 -21.97
N PHE A 440 5.70 58.53 -22.21
CA PHE A 440 4.80 57.93 -21.22
C PHE A 440 4.31 56.54 -21.66
N PRO A 441 5.22 55.60 -21.94
CA PRO A 441 4.85 54.30 -22.49
C PRO A 441 4.05 53.46 -21.49
N GLN A 442 3.06 52.71 -21.98
CA GLN A 442 2.31 51.72 -21.21
C GLN A 442 2.48 50.34 -21.84
N TRP A 443 3.27 49.47 -21.21
CA TRP A 443 3.55 48.13 -21.72
C TRP A 443 2.51 47.11 -21.27
N ASN A 444 2.10 47.15 -20.00
CA ASN A 444 1.30 46.10 -19.37
C ASN A 444 1.80 44.67 -19.69
N HIS A 445 3.13 44.51 -19.79
CA HIS A 445 3.76 43.32 -20.31
C HIS A 445 4.07 42.33 -19.18
N ASN A 446 3.67 41.07 -19.36
CA ASN A 446 3.80 40.03 -18.36
C ASN A 446 5.03 39.14 -18.66
N ILE A 447 5.95 39.08 -17.70
CA ILE A 447 7.16 38.27 -17.77
C ILE A 447 7.06 37.17 -16.71
N ASN A 448 7.16 35.91 -17.16
CA ASN A 448 7.08 34.75 -16.29
C ASN A 448 8.46 34.09 -16.16
N PHE A 449 9.10 34.23 -15.00
CA PHE A 449 10.37 33.58 -14.66
C PHE A 449 10.19 32.13 -14.19
N GLN A 450 8.96 31.59 -14.31
CA GLN A 450 8.58 30.25 -13.86
C GLN A 450 8.90 30.03 -12.38
N THR A 451 9.46 28.86 -12.04
CA THR A 451 9.77 28.47 -10.66
C THR A 451 11.12 29.02 -10.24
N VAL A 452 11.14 29.77 -9.13
CA VAL A 452 12.33 30.40 -8.56
C VAL A 452 12.54 29.99 -7.10
N ASP A 453 13.77 30.16 -6.62
CA ASP A 453 14.14 29.96 -5.23
C ASP A 453 14.39 31.31 -4.53
N LEU A 454 13.40 31.75 -3.75
CA LEU A 454 13.47 33.03 -3.03
C LEU A 454 14.46 33.01 -1.86
N THR A 455 14.92 31.83 -1.41
CA THR A 455 15.91 31.77 -0.31
C THR A 455 17.27 32.30 -0.71
N GLN A 456 17.58 32.29 -2.01
CA GLN A 456 18.83 32.82 -2.55
C GLN A 456 18.88 34.35 -2.55
N ARG A 457 17.75 35.03 -2.30
CA ARG A 457 17.61 36.49 -2.30
C ARG A 457 18.15 37.16 -3.57
N THR A 458 18.03 36.48 -4.71
CA THR A 458 18.47 37.02 -5.99
C THR A 458 17.69 38.30 -6.32
N PRO A 459 18.37 39.43 -6.60
CA PRO A 459 17.69 40.66 -6.93
C PRO A 459 17.09 40.58 -8.33
N LEU A 460 15.85 41.04 -8.46
CA LEU A 460 15.20 41.33 -9.73
C LEU A 460 15.69 42.69 -10.22
N ARG A 461 16.40 42.74 -11.35
CA ARG A 461 16.95 43.99 -11.89
C ARG A 461 16.15 44.46 -13.09
N PHE A 462 16.01 45.77 -13.23
CA PHE A 462 15.35 46.43 -14.35
C PHE A 462 16.32 47.38 -15.00
N GLU A 463 16.33 47.40 -16.32
CA GLU A 463 17.04 48.39 -17.12
C GLU A 463 16.05 48.97 -18.14
N VAL A 464 15.94 50.30 -18.17
CA VAL A 464 15.09 51.03 -19.11
C VAL A 464 15.99 51.57 -20.21
N TRP A 465 15.64 51.28 -21.45
CA TRP A 465 16.43 51.59 -22.63
C TRP A 465 15.62 52.42 -23.63
N ASP A 466 16.31 53.30 -24.35
CA ASP A 466 15.82 53.99 -25.56
C ASP A 466 16.33 53.25 -26.80
N ARG A 467 15.57 53.24 -27.89
CA ARG A 467 15.87 52.44 -29.09
C ARG A 467 16.21 53.37 -30.25
N ASP A 468 17.50 53.53 -30.55
CA ASP A 468 17.94 54.43 -31.64
C ASP A 468 18.23 53.68 -32.94
N ASN A 469 19.08 52.65 -32.90
CA ASN A 469 19.43 51.78 -34.02
C ASN A 469 19.82 50.38 -33.51
N ARG A 470 19.77 49.33 -34.35
CA ARG A 470 20.05 47.92 -33.95
C ARG A 470 21.38 47.65 -33.21
N PHE A 471 22.30 48.61 -33.14
CA PHE A 471 23.65 48.44 -32.58
C PHE A 471 24.03 49.45 -31.49
N ASP A 472 23.20 50.46 -31.20
CA ASP A 472 23.52 51.50 -30.22
C ASP A 472 22.19 51.97 -29.59
N ASP A 473 21.81 51.35 -28.48
CA ASP A 473 20.61 51.68 -27.71
C ASP A 473 21.06 52.41 -26.42
N ASP A 474 20.43 53.52 -26.06
CA ASP A 474 20.78 54.29 -24.86
C ASP A 474 20.17 53.73 -23.56
N LEU A 475 20.99 53.49 -22.54
CA LEU A 475 20.51 53.11 -21.21
C LEU A 475 20.00 54.34 -20.43
N LEU A 476 18.68 54.43 -20.27
CA LEU A 476 18.02 55.52 -19.55
C LEU A 476 18.10 55.37 -18.01
N GLY A 477 18.17 54.15 -17.49
CA GLY A 477 18.34 53.89 -16.06
C GLY A 477 18.26 52.42 -15.64
N LYS A 478 18.80 52.09 -14.45
CA LYS A 478 18.78 50.74 -13.87
C LYS A 478 18.48 50.70 -12.36
N ASP A 479 17.64 49.77 -11.89
CA ASP A 479 17.32 49.57 -10.45
C ASP A 479 17.14 48.08 -10.15
N GLY A 480 17.12 47.70 -8.86
CA GLY A 480 16.93 46.33 -8.41
C GLY A 480 16.05 46.22 -7.17
N ILE A 481 15.26 45.14 -7.10
CA ILE A 481 14.40 44.80 -5.96
C ILE A 481 14.59 43.34 -5.55
N GLU A 482 14.56 43.05 -4.25
CA GLU A 482 14.51 41.67 -3.77
C GLU A 482 13.07 41.14 -3.83
N ALA A 483 12.87 40.01 -4.52
CA ALA A 483 11.56 39.36 -4.58
C ALA A 483 11.17 38.77 -3.21
N GLY A 484 9.98 39.09 -2.71
CA GLY A 484 9.40 38.47 -1.50
C GLY A 484 9.45 39.30 -0.20
N ASN A 485 10.01 40.50 -0.20
CA ASN A 485 10.02 41.37 0.99
C ASN A 485 8.62 42.03 1.18
N PRO A 486 7.96 41.95 2.37
CA PRO A 486 6.62 42.49 2.60
C PRO A 486 6.43 43.98 2.28
N GLY A 487 7.51 44.76 2.22
CA GLY A 487 7.51 46.15 1.74
C GLY A 487 7.23 46.32 0.23
N SER A 488 7.25 45.24 -0.56
CA SER A 488 6.98 45.24 -2.01
C SER A 488 5.49 45.09 -2.36
N ARG A 489 4.61 44.87 -1.36
CA ARG A 489 3.17 44.64 -1.56
C ARG A 489 2.32 45.90 -1.83
N ARG A 490 2.93 47.08 -1.99
CA ARG A 490 2.23 48.31 -2.40
C ARG A 490 3.02 48.98 -3.53
N ASP A 491 2.30 49.50 -4.52
CA ASP A 491 2.78 50.33 -5.63
C ASP A 491 4.13 50.98 -5.33
N THR A 492 5.21 50.37 -5.83
CA THR A 492 6.55 50.90 -5.58
C THR A 492 6.86 51.88 -6.70
N GLN A 493 6.36 53.11 -6.56
CA GLN A 493 6.65 54.21 -7.47
C GLN A 493 8.11 54.65 -7.25
N ARG A 494 9.02 54.25 -8.14
CA ARG A 494 10.45 54.57 -8.00
C ARG A 494 10.89 55.62 -9.00
N LYS A 495 11.43 56.70 -8.45
CA LYS A 495 11.98 57.84 -9.20
C LYS A 495 13.41 57.49 -9.61
N TYR A 496 13.70 57.60 -10.89
CA TYR A 496 15.05 57.60 -11.42
C TYR A 496 15.55 59.05 -11.49
N GLN A 497 16.80 59.24 -11.09
CA GLN A 497 17.48 60.52 -11.20
C GLN A 497 18.73 60.27 -12.04
N ASN A 498 18.68 60.74 -13.30
CA ASN A 498 19.88 60.93 -14.12
C ASN A 498 20.15 62.45 -14.16
N ASP A 499 21.41 62.85 -14.35
CA ASP A 499 21.94 64.22 -14.14
C ASP A 499 21.27 65.37 -14.94
N LYS A 500 20.17 65.12 -15.66
CA LYS A 500 19.42 66.14 -16.41
C LYS A 500 17.90 66.24 -16.22
N GLN A 501 17.15 65.31 -15.58
CA GLN A 501 15.74 65.51 -15.11
C GLN A 501 15.10 64.24 -14.51
N ARG A 502 13.95 64.38 -13.82
CA ARG A 502 13.21 63.30 -13.10
C ARG A 502 12.38 62.42 -14.05
N ALA A 503 12.83 61.20 -14.32
CA ALA A 503 12.01 60.13 -14.91
C ALA A 503 11.45 59.22 -13.80
N THR A 504 10.24 58.67 -13.94
CA THR A 504 9.65 57.76 -12.93
C THR A 504 9.11 56.51 -13.61
N LEU A 505 9.64 55.35 -13.27
CA LEU A 505 9.08 54.06 -13.67
C LEU A 505 8.07 53.62 -12.60
N GLN A 506 6.82 53.34 -12.99
CA GLN A 506 5.85 52.74 -12.07
C GLN A 506 5.78 51.24 -12.34
N LEU A 507 6.35 50.48 -11.40
CA LEU A 507 6.22 49.03 -11.32
C LEU A 507 5.15 48.71 -10.27
N THR A 508 4.06 48.09 -10.68
CA THR A 508 3.12 47.50 -9.71
C THR A 508 3.33 45.99 -9.70
N ALA A 509 3.96 45.54 -8.61
CA ALA A 509 4.04 44.16 -8.14
C ALA A 509 4.89 43.17 -8.97
N ALA A 510 6.08 42.84 -8.43
CA ALA A 510 6.59 41.48 -8.55
C ALA A 510 5.69 40.59 -7.69
N ARG A 511 4.79 39.83 -8.32
CA ARG A 511 3.92 38.88 -7.61
C ARG A 511 4.67 37.57 -7.50
N ALA A 512 5.33 37.37 -6.36
CA ALA A 512 5.85 36.06 -5.98
C ALA A 512 4.75 35.30 -5.22
N GLU A 513 4.22 34.25 -5.84
CA GLU A 513 3.32 33.32 -5.15
C GLU A 513 4.13 32.15 -4.62
N LEU A 514 4.24 32.07 -3.29
CA LEU A 514 4.74 30.86 -2.66
C LEU A 514 3.84 29.70 -3.08
N MET A 515 4.44 28.63 -3.59
CA MET A 515 3.70 27.42 -3.95
C MET A 515 3.02 26.86 -2.69
N GLY A 516 1.70 27.03 -2.60
CA GLY A 516 0.90 26.76 -1.39
C GLY A 516 -0.41 27.56 -1.30
N LYS A 517 -0.56 28.65 -2.06
CA LYS A 517 -1.85 29.36 -2.26
C LYS A 517 -2.01 29.74 -3.73
N VAL A 518 -2.70 28.94 -4.53
CA VAL A 518 -3.04 29.32 -5.92
C VAL A 518 -4.48 28.89 -6.24
N ASN A 519 -5.28 29.88 -6.66
CA ASN A 519 -6.55 29.70 -7.36
C ASN A 519 -6.27 29.42 -8.84
N ALA A 520 -7.10 28.56 -9.42
CA ALA A 520 -6.98 28.05 -10.78
C ALA A 520 -6.73 29.11 -11.86
N ALA A 521 -5.74 28.87 -12.72
CA ALA A 521 -5.69 29.42 -14.07
C ALA A 521 -6.32 28.41 -15.05
N LYS A 522 -7.16 28.92 -15.94
CA LYS A 522 -7.72 28.22 -17.10
C LYS A 522 -6.68 28.22 -18.21
N ASP A 523 -6.43 27.07 -18.83
CA ASP A 523 -5.81 26.99 -20.15
C ASP A 523 -6.87 26.69 -21.21
N SER A 524 -6.69 27.33 -22.38
CA SER A 524 -7.44 27.17 -23.62
C SER A 524 -6.57 26.44 -24.65
N ASP A 525 -7.17 25.45 -25.30
CA ASP A 525 -6.93 24.84 -26.63
C ASP A 525 -6.26 25.79 -27.65
N ASP A 526 -5.49 25.40 -28.67
CA ASP A 526 -5.01 24.15 -29.29
C ASP A 526 -3.85 24.60 -30.22
N ASP A 527 -2.90 23.72 -30.56
CA ASP A 527 -2.28 23.69 -31.90
C ASP A 527 -1.68 22.29 -32.15
N GLU A 528 -2.12 21.66 -33.25
CA GLU A 528 -1.68 20.36 -33.76
C GLU A 528 -0.33 20.50 -34.51
N GLU A 529 0.64 19.63 -34.19
CA GLU A 529 1.79 19.38 -35.05
C GLU A 529 1.84 17.89 -35.42
N VAL A 530 1.89 17.60 -36.73
CA VAL A 530 1.89 16.26 -37.32
C VAL A 530 3.29 15.66 -37.28
N VAL A 531 3.46 14.51 -36.61
CA VAL A 531 4.74 13.79 -36.56
C VAL A 531 4.83 12.74 -37.68
N HIS A 532 5.88 12.85 -38.49
CA HIS A 532 6.31 11.87 -39.49
C HIS A 532 6.69 10.53 -38.84
N VAL A 533 6.18 9.42 -39.37
CA VAL A 533 6.58 8.05 -38.97
C VAL A 533 7.48 7.48 -40.05
N ASP A 534 8.77 7.32 -39.74
CA ASP A 534 9.64 6.37 -40.43
C ASP A 534 9.72 5.10 -39.59
N ARG A 535 9.42 3.97 -40.23
CA ARG A 535 9.19 2.67 -39.60
C ARG A 535 10.01 1.63 -40.34
N ASP A 536 11.19 1.34 -39.80
CA ASP A 536 11.90 0.06 -39.98
C ASP A 536 12.83 -0.11 -38.76
N HIS A 537 12.62 -1.19 -37.99
CA HIS A 537 13.23 -1.52 -36.68
C HIS A 537 12.74 -0.75 -35.43
N PHE A 538 11.44 -0.80 -35.18
CA PHE A 538 10.86 -0.34 -33.91
C PHE A 538 10.85 -1.48 -32.87
N MET A 539 11.65 -1.35 -31.80
CA MET A 539 11.54 -2.13 -30.56
C MET A 539 11.89 -3.63 -30.58
N ASP A 540 12.38 -4.18 -31.69
CA ASP A 540 12.64 -5.63 -31.83
C ASP A 540 13.60 -6.16 -30.75
N GLU A 541 14.72 -5.47 -30.51
CA GLU A 541 15.73 -5.85 -29.51
C GLU A 541 15.16 -5.82 -28.07
N PHE A 542 14.27 -4.87 -27.79
CA PHE A 542 13.61 -4.77 -26.49
C PHE A 542 12.64 -5.93 -26.27
N PHE A 543 11.85 -6.29 -27.28
CA PHE A 543 10.92 -7.40 -27.18
C PHE A 543 11.64 -8.75 -27.08
N GLU A 544 12.79 -8.92 -27.73
CA GLU A 544 13.63 -10.10 -27.56
C GLU A 544 14.14 -10.22 -26.10
N GLN A 545 14.55 -9.11 -25.49
CA GLN A 545 14.91 -9.09 -24.05
C GLN A 545 13.72 -9.43 -23.15
N VAL A 546 12.53 -8.93 -23.45
CA VAL A 546 11.28 -9.22 -22.71
C VAL A 546 10.93 -10.71 -22.77
N GLU A 547 10.98 -11.32 -23.96
CA GLU A 547 10.69 -12.75 -24.12
C GLU A 547 11.74 -13.63 -23.43
N GLU A 548 13.02 -13.24 -23.46
CA GLU A 548 14.06 -13.97 -22.73
C GLU A 548 13.84 -13.92 -21.20
N ILE A 549 13.47 -12.76 -20.66
CA ILE A 549 13.15 -12.60 -19.22
C ILE A 549 11.92 -13.44 -18.88
N ARG A 550 10.88 -13.40 -19.72
CA ARG A 550 9.66 -14.17 -19.53
C ARG A 550 9.94 -15.67 -19.50
N GLY A 551 10.72 -16.19 -20.45
CA GLY A 551 11.14 -17.59 -20.48
C GLY A 551 11.94 -17.99 -19.24
N CYS A 552 12.81 -17.11 -18.74
CA CYS A 552 13.54 -17.35 -17.49
C CYS A 552 12.61 -17.40 -16.26
N ILE A 553 11.58 -16.55 -16.20
CA ILE A 553 10.58 -16.56 -15.12
C ILE A 553 9.72 -17.83 -15.18
N GLU A 554 9.35 -18.28 -16.38
CA GLU A 554 8.61 -19.54 -16.56
C GLU A 554 9.45 -20.75 -16.14
N LYS A 555 10.74 -20.79 -16.51
CA LYS A 555 11.68 -21.81 -16.00
C LYS A 555 11.79 -21.78 -14.47
N LEU A 556 11.94 -20.59 -13.86
CA LEU A 556 11.98 -20.46 -12.40
C LEU A 556 10.73 -21.02 -11.73
N SER A 557 9.55 -20.75 -12.30
CA SER A 557 8.30 -21.29 -11.78
C SER A 557 8.27 -22.82 -11.83
N GLU A 558 8.80 -23.42 -12.90
CA GLU A 558 8.90 -24.87 -13.04
C GLU A 558 9.91 -25.46 -12.04
N ASP A 559 11.10 -24.87 -11.91
CA ASP A 559 12.12 -25.31 -10.96
C ASP A 559 11.59 -25.25 -9.52
N VAL A 560 10.81 -24.23 -9.17
CA VAL A 560 10.15 -24.11 -7.85
C VAL A 560 9.15 -25.25 -7.61
N GLU A 561 8.37 -25.64 -8.61
CA GLU A 561 7.49 -26.82 -8.52
C GLU A 561 8.27 -28.13 -8.37
N GLN A 562 9.42 -28.26 -9.04
CA GLN A 562 10.29 -29.42 -8.86
C GLN A 562 10.89 -29.46 -7.45
N VAL A 563 11.31 -28.32 -6.89
CA VAL A 563 11.77 -28.23 -5.49
C VAL A 563 10.69 -28.69 -4.51
N LYS A 564 9.41 -28.33 -4.73
CA LYS A 564 8.29 -28.82 -3.89
C LYS A 564 8.18 -30.35 -3.89
N LYS A 565 8.38 -30.98 -5.05
CA LYS A 565 8.35 -32.44 -5.20
C LYS A 565 9.52 -33.09 -4.47
N GLN A 566 10.73 -32.55 -4.65
CA GLN A 566 11.93 -33.08 -3.99
C GLN A 566 11.89 -32.92 -2.47
N HIS A 567 11.42 -31.76 -1.97
CA HIS A 567 11.17 -31.54 -0.55
C HIS A 567 10.21 -32.57 0.04
N SER A 568 9.16 -32.93 -0.71
CA SER A 568 8.21 -33.96 -0.28
C SER A 568 8.83 -35.36 -0.27
N ALA A 569 9.65 -35.70 -1.27
CA ALA A 569 10.37 -36.97 -1.35
C ALA A 569 11.38 -37.12 -0.20
N ILE A 570 12.14 -36.06 0.07
CA ILE A 570 13.13 -36.02 1.15
C ILE A 570 12.49 -36.18 2.53
N LEU A 571 11.30 -35.61 2.76
CA LEU A 571 10.55 -35.78 4.02
C LEU A 571 9.89 -37.14 4.16
N ALA A 572 9.67 -37.87 3.06
CA ALA A 572 9.03 -39.19 3.08
C ALA A 572 9.98 -40.30 3.57
N ALA A 573 11.29 -40.10 3.48
CA ALA A 573 12.31 -41.04 3.95
C ALA A 573 13.01 -40.55 5.24
N PRO A 574 13.35 -41.45 6.19
CA PRO A 574 14.20 -41.12 7.33
C PRO A 574 15.59 -40.65 6.86
N ASN A 575 16.21 -41.44 5.98
CA ASN A 575 17.45 -41.14 5.29
C ASN A 575 17.16 -41.05 3.79
N PRO A 576 17.04 -39.84 3.23
CA PRO A 576 16.83 -39.65 1.80
C PRO A 576 18.10 -40.06 1.04
N ASP A 577 17.91 -40.64 -0.14
CA ASP A 577 19.02 -41.06 -1.00
C ASP A 577 19.83 -39.84 -1.49
N GLU A 578 21.13 -40.04 -1.67
CA GLU A 578 22.05 -38.95 -2.01
C GLU A 578 21.75 -38.34 -3.38
N LYS A 579 21.14 -39.13 -4.28
CA LYS A 579 20.71 -38.65 -5.59
C LYS A 579 19.59 -37.61 -5.46
N THR A 580 18.55 -37.88 -4.67
CA THR A 580 17.48 -36.90 -4.39
C THR A 580 18.01 -35.60 -3.77
N LYS A 581 19.00 -35.70 -2.86
CA LYS A 581 19.65 -34.50 -2.30
C LYS A 581 20.44 -33.72 -3.34
N GLN A 582 21.20 -34.41 -4.19
CA GLN A 582 21.96 -33.79 -5.27
C GLN A 582 21.03 -33.07 -6.26
N GLU A 583 19.91 -33.71 -6.65
CA GLU A 583 18.90 -33.10 -7.52
C GLU A 583 18.31 -31.81 -6.92
N LEU A 584 18.08 -31.77 -5.60
CA LEU A 584 17.62 -30.56 -4.91
C LEU A 584 18.70 -29.44 -4.89
N GLU A 585 19.97 -29.81 -4.68
CA GLU A 585 21.09 -28.85 -4.71
C GLU A 585 21.27 -28.27 -6.11
N ASP A 586 21.19 -29.11 -7.14
CA ASP A 586 21.25 -28.69 -8.55
C ASP A 586 20.09 -27.74 -8.89
N LEU A 587 18.86 -28.06 -8.50
CA LEU A 587 17.69 -27.19 -8.66
C LEU A 587 17.86 -25.85 -7.92
N THR A 588 18.42 -25.87 -6.72
CA THR A 588 18.67 -24.65 -5.94
C THR A 588 19.71 -23.76 -6.61
N ALA A 589 20.77 -24.35 -7.18
CA ALA A 589 21.78 -23.64 -7.96
C ALA A 589 21.20 -23.06 -9.25
N ASP A 590 20.34 -23.82 -9.94
CA ASP A 590 19.68 -23.39 -11.18
C ASP A 590 18.69 -22.24 -10.95
N ILE A 591 17.90 -22.31 -9.87
CA ILE A 591 17.03 -21.22 -9.42
C ILE A 591 17.87 -19.98 -9.12
N LYS A 592 18.97 -20.12 -8.37
CA LYS A 592 19.87 -18.99 -8.06
C LYS A 592 20.45 -18.36 -9.31
N LYS A 593 20.92 -19.17 -10.27
CA LYS A 593 21.50 -18.70 -11.53
C LYS A 593 20.46 -17.98 -12.37
N THR A 594 19.28 -18.56 -12.54
CA THR A 594 18.19 -18.02 -13.36
C THR A 594 17.60 -16.75 -12.72
N ALA A 595 17.43 -16.72 -11.40
CA ALA A 595 16.97 -15.54 -10.67
C ALA A 595 17.95 -14.37 -10.80
N ASN A 596 19.26 -14.63 -10.73
CA ASN A 596 20.27 -13.59 -10.94
C ASN A 596 20.31 -13.06 -12.38
N LYS A 597 20.07 -13.94 -13.37
CA LYS A 597 19.96 -13.56 -14.78
C LYS A 597 18.73 -12.68 -15.05
N VAL A 598 17.57 -13.03 -14.46
CA VAL A 598 16.36 -12.19 -14.54
C VAL A 598 16.60 -10.84 -13.87
N ARG A 599 17.19 -10.85 -12.67
CA ARG A 599 17.55 -9.64 -11.92
C ARG A 599 18.44 -8.68 -12.71
N SER A 600 19.52 -9.17 -13.32
CA SER A 600 20.45 -8.31 -14.07
C SER A 600 19.80 -7.69 -15.31
N LYS A 601 18.96 -8.46 -16.02
CA LYS A 601 18.24 -7.97 -17.19
C LYS A 601 17.15 -6.96 -16.85
N LEU A 602 16.37 -7.18 -15.79
CA LEU A 602 15.41 -6.19 -15.31
C LEU A 602 16.09 -4.88 -14.95
N LYS A 603 17.20 -4.94 -14.22
CA LYS A 603 17.99 -3.75 -13.87
C LYS A 603 18.56 -3.02 -15.09
N ALA A 604 18.98 -3.74 -16.13
CA ALA A 604 19.42 -3.13 -17.39
C ALA A 604 18.29 -2.37 -18.10
N ILE A 605 17.07 -2.95 -18.10
CA ILE A 605 15.88 -2.28 -18.64
C ILE A 605 15.54 -1.03 -17.82
N GLU A 606 15.59 -1.10 -16.49
CA GLU A 606 15.36 0.06 -15.62
C GLU A 606 16.33 1.21 -15.92
N GLN A 607 17.63 0.93 -16.01
CA GLN A 607 18.64 1.94 -16.34
C GLN A 607 18.40 2.58 -17.71
N SER A 608 17.96 1.79 -18.69
CA SER A 608 17.59 2.33 -20.01
C SER A 608 16.38 3.27 -19.94
N ILE A 609 15.39 2.95 -19.09
CA ILE A 609 14.21 3.80 -18.85
C ILE A 609 14.62 5.12 -18.19
N GLU A 610 15.45 5.07 -17.14
CA GLU A 610 15.94 6.27 -16.42
C GLU A 610 16.75 7.19 -17.33
N GLN A 611 17.56 6.63 -18.23
CA GLN A 611 18.38 7.40 -19.17
C GLN A 611 17.53 8.10 -20.25
N GLU A 612 16.48 7.45 -20.74
CA GLU A 612 15.53 8.07 -21.69
C GLU A 612 14.64 9.14 -21.04
N GLU A 613 14.27 8.96 -19.76
CA GLU A 613 13.55 9.97 -18.98
C GLU A 613 14.35 11.27 -18.79
N GLY A 614 15.67 11.17 -18.58
CA GLY A 614 16.55 12.32 -18.43
C GLY A 614 16.67 13.21 -19.68
N LEU A 615 16.26 12.71 -20.85
CA LEU A 615 16.30 13.43 -22.12
C LEU A 615 14.95 14.06 -22.53
N ASN A 616 13.93 14.04 -21.65
CA ASN A 616 12.62 14.67 -21.87
C ASN A 616 11.85 14.17 -23.12
N ARG A 617 12.10 12.95 -23.59
CA ARG A 617 11.33 12.30 -24.67
C ARG A 617 10.19 11.47 -24.10
N SER A 618 8.99 12.03 -24.04
CA SER A 618 7.76 11.28 -23.79
C SER A 618 7.32 10.54 -25.07
N SER A 619 7.87 9.34 -25.31
CA SER A 619 7.53 8.51 -26.47
C SER A 619 6.53 7.38 -26.12
N ALA A 620 5.84 6.85 -27.12
CA ALA A 620 5.06 5.62 -26.97
C ALA A 620 5.95 4.42 -26.59
N ASP A 621 7.19 4.43 -27.04
CA ASP A 621 8.25 3.46 -26.72
C ASP A 621 8.55 3.41 -25.21
N LEU A 622 8.83 4.56 -24.59
CA LEU A 622 9.14 4.65 -23.15
C LEU A 622 8.00 4.09 -22.28
N ARG A 623 6.74 4.27 -22.71
CA ARG A 623 5.57 3.70 -22.02
C ARG A 623 5.51 2.17 -22.14
N ILE A 624 5.83 1.62 -23.31
CA ILE A 624 5.91 0.17 -23.54
C ILE A 624 7.01 -0.44 -22.68
N ARG A 625 8.20 0.18 -22.64
CA ARG A 625 9.33 -0.28 -21.82
C ARG A 625 9.00 -0.31 -20.33
N LYS A 626 8.45 0.78 -19.80
CA LYS A 626 7.98 0.87 -18.41
C LYS A 626 6.94 -0.21 -18.06
N THR A 627 5.96 -0.41 -18.94
CA THR A 627 4.87 -1.37 -18.70
C THR A 627 5.40 -2.81 -18.66
N GLN A 628 6.27 -3.18 -19.60
CA GLN A 628 6.86 -4.52 -19.67
C GLN A 628 7.84 -4.78 -18.52
N HIS A 629 8.74 -3.83 -18.22
CA HIS A 629 9.65 -3.91 -17.07
C HIS A 629 8.90 -4.17 -15.76
N SER A 630 7.82 -3.42 -15.57
CA SER A 630 6.96 -3.48 -14.39
C SER A 630 6.20 -4.80 -14.26
N THR A 631 5.65 -5.30 -15.36
CA THR A 631 4.94 -6.60 -15.41
C THR A 631 5.87 -7.77 -15.12
N LEU A 632 7.05 -7.78 -15.75
CA LEU A 632 8.06 -8.84 -15.55
C LEU A 632 8.64 -8.80 -14.13
N SER A 633 8.92 -7.61 -13.59
CA SER A 633 9.40 -7.43 -12.21
C SER A 633 8.43 -8.01 -11.18
N ARG A 634 7.12 -7.76 -11.36
CA ARG A 634 6.09 -8.33 -10.47
C ARG A 634 6.03 -9.86 -10.55
N LYS A 635 6.01 -10.41 -11.77
CA LYS A 635 5.91 -11.86 -11.96
C LYS A 635 7.14 -12.58 -11.41
N PHE A 636 8.32 -11.96 -11.54
CA PHE A 636 9.53 -12.44 -10.89
C PHE A 636 9.42 -12.44 -9.36
N VAL A 637 8.98 -11.33 -8.76
CA VAL A 637 8.77 -11.25 -7.29
C VAL A 637 7.75 -12.27 -6.79
N GLU A 638 6.68 -12.50 -7.54
CA GLU A 638 5.67 -13.52 -7.23
C GLU A 638 6.28 -14.92 -7.15
N VAL A 639 6.98 -15.36 -8.20
CA VAL A 639 7.65 -16.66 -8.26
C VAL A 639 8.70 -16.80 -7.15
N MET A 640 9.48 -15.74 -6.89
CA MET A 640 10.48 -15.78 -5.82
C MET A 640 9.85 -15.81 -4.42
N THR A 641 8.71 -15.14 -4.21
CA THR A 641 7.94 -15.18 -2.96
C THR A 641 7.37 -16.58 -2.73
N GLU A 642 6.91 -17.23 -3.79
CA GLU A 642 6.46 -18.62 -3.75
C GLU A 642 7.61 -19.58 -3.42
N TYR A 643 8.80 -19.37 -4.00
CA TYR A 643 10.00 -20.11 -3.64
C TYR A 643 10.35 -19.95 -2.15
N ASN A 644 10.39 -18.72 -1.63
CA ASN A 644 10.67 -18.46 -0.21
C ASN A 644 9.61 -19.08 0.72
N THR A 645 8.34 -19.04 0.31
CA THR A 645 7.25 -19.69 1.04
C THR A 645 7.42 -21.22 1.06
N THR A 646 7.86 -21.79 -0.06
CA THR A 646 8.15 -23.22 -0.19
C THR A 646 9.31 -23.62 0.73
N GLN A 647 10.40 -22.85 0.72
CA GLN A 647 11.54 -23.06 1.61
C GLN A 647 11.15 -22.92 3.10
N SER A 648 10.37 -21.90 3.46
CA SER A 648 9.88 -21.72 4.84
C SER A 648 9.00 -22.88 5.31
N LYS A 649 8.09 -23.37 4.46
CA LYS A 649 7.26 -24.54 4.75
C LYS A 649 8.10 -25.80 4.95
N TYR A 650 9.16 -25.98 4.16
CA TYR A 650 10.08 -27.09 4.32
C TYR A 650 10.83 -27.03 5.66
N ARG A 651 11.32 -25.85 6.08
CA ARG A 651 11.93 -25.64 7.41
C ARG A 651 11.01 -26.12 8.53
N ASP A 652 9.76 -25.66 8.51
CA ASP A 652 8.76 -25.99 9.53
C ASP A 652 8.53 -27.51 9.60
N ARG A 653 8.52 -28.20 8.45
CA ARG A 653 8.38 -29.67 8.39
C ARG A 653 9.62 -30.39 8.92
N CYS A 654 10.82 -29.92 8.63
CA CYS A 654 12.05 -30.50 9.19
C CYS A 654 12.08 -30.32 10.72
N LYS A 655 11.68 -29.15 11.22
CA LYS A 655 11.52 -28.89 12.66
C LYS A 655 10.53 -29.87 13.30
N ASP A 656 9.35 -30.04 12.69
CA ASP A 656 8.33 -30.98 13.19
C ASP A 656 8.88 -32.43 13.27
N ARG A 657 9.73 -32.84 12.32
CA ARG A 657 10.37 -34.16 12.36
C ARG A 657 11.42 -34.26 13.46
N ILE A 658 12.30 -33.26 13.62
CA ILE A 658 13.28 -33.23 14.71
C ILE A 658 12.59 -33.31 16.07
N GLN A 659 11.50 -32.57 16.25
CA GLN A 659 10.72 -32.62 17.49
C GLN A 659 10.22 -34.05 17.79
N ARG A 660 9.63 -34.71 16.79
CA ARG A 660 9.13 -36.08 16.94
C ARG A 660 10.25 -37.08 17.26
N GLN A 661 11.41 -36.94 16.63
CA GLN A 661 12.55 -37.82 16.91
C GLN A 661 13.13 -37.58 18.31
N LEU A 662 13.18 -36.33 18.79
CA LEU A 662 13.58 -36.02 20.17
C LEU A 662 12.62 -36.65 21.19
N GLU A 663 11.31 -36.58 20.93
CA GLU A 663 10.29 -37.23 21.77
C GLU A 663 10.49 -38.76 21.83
N ILE A 664 10.86 -39.41 20.72
CA ILE A 664 11.17 -40.85 20.66
C ILE A 664 12.41 -41.20 21.50
N THR A 665 13.40 -40.32 21.55
CA THR A 665 14.60 -40.50 22.40
C THR A 665 14.35 -40.23 23.88
N GLY A 666 13.12 -39.90 24.27
CA GLY A 666 12.73 -39.61 25.66
C GLY A 666 12.98 -38.17 26.09
N ARG A 667 13.34 -37.28 25.17
CA ARG A 667 13.55 -35.84 25.44
C ARG A 667 12.34 -35.04 24.98
N THR A 668 11.57 -34.54 25.95
CA THR A 668 10.48 -33.61 25.68
C THR A 668 11.02 -32.19 25.60
N THR A 669 10.98 -31.59 24.41
CA THR A 669 11.45 -30.22 24.18
C THR A 669 10.26 -29.35 23.77
N THR A 670 10.15 -28.15 24.34
CA THR A 670 9.12 -27.19 23.90
C THR A 670 9.44 -26.61 22.53
N ASN A 671 8.44 -26.06 21.84
CA ASN A 671 8.64 -25.44 20.53
C ASN A 671 9.58 -24.22 20.56
N GLU A 672 9.69 -23.55 21.70
CA GLU A 672 10.56 -22.38 21.94
C GLU A 672 12.00 -22.85 22.17
N GLU A 673 12.21 -23.80 23.10
CA GLU A 673 13.52 -24.42 23.31
C GLU A 673 14.05 -25.12 22.05
N LEU A 674 13.19 -25.78 21.27
CA LEU A 674 13.60 -26.42 20.02
C LEU A 674 14.05 -25.39 18.98
N GLU A 675 13.42 -24.21 18.95
CA GLU A 675 13.86 -23.14 18.07
C GLU A 675 15.21 -22.58 18.54
N ASP A 676 15.39 -22.35 19.83
CA ASP A 676 16.68 -21.91 20.41
C ASP A 676 17.81 -22.91 20.13
N MET A 677 17.49 -24.21 20.19
CA MET A 677 18.42 -25.30 19.83
C MET A 677 18.78 -25.27 18.34
N LEU A 678 17.83 -24.98 17.45
CA LEU A 678 18.06 -24.84 16.01
C LEU A 678 18.87 -23.56 15.68
N GLU A 679 18.55 -22.43 16.33
CA GLU A 679 19.24 -21.14 16.16
C GLU A 679 20.72 -21.21 16.60
N SER A 680 21.04 -22.08 17.56
CA SER A 680 22.42 -22.28 18.01
C SER A 680 23.35 -22.85 16.93
N GLY A 681 22.80 -23.52 15.92
CA GLY A 681 23.53 -24.22 14.85
C GLY A 681 24.41 -25.40 15.30
N LYS A 682 24.37 -25.80 16.57
CA LYS A 682 25.25 -26.83 17.13
C LYS A 682 24.50 -28.16 17.28
N LEU A 683 24.92 -29.16 16.50
CA LEU A 683 24.34 -30.52 16.55
C LEU A 683 24.47 -31.18 17.94
N ALA A 684 25.55 -30.91 18.68
CA ALA A 684 25.83 -31.49 20.00
C ALA A 684 24.69 -31.26 21.02
N ILE A 685 24.00 -30.12 20.89
CA ILE A 685 22.88 -29.75 21.78
C ILE A 685 21.72 -30.73 21.65
N PHE A 686 21.59 -31.44 20.53
CA PHE A 686 20.59 -32.47 20.33
C PHE A 686 21.00 -33.83 20.93
N THR A 687 22.30 -34.08 21.13
CA THR A 687 22.86 -35.39 21.49
C THR A 687 23.34 -35.53 22.94
N ASP A 688 23.61 -34.42 23.65
CA ASP A 688 24.33 -34.42 24.94
C ASP A 688 23.66 -35.23 26.09
N ASP A 689 22.34 -35.43 26.06
CA ASP A 689 21.59 -36.12 27.13
C ASP A 689 21.05 -37.51 26.72
N ILE A 690 21.38 -38.00 25.52
CA ILE A 690 20.76 -39.21 24.94
C ILE A 690 21.71 -40.41 25.04
N LYS A 691 21.35 -41.42 25.85
CA LYS A 691 22.10 -42.68 25.93
C LYS A 691 21.88 -43.53 24.68
N MET A 692 22.96 -43.88 23.98
CA MET A 692 22.92 -44.66 22.72
C MET A 692 22.73 -46.18 22.94
N ASP A 693 21.73 -46.55 23.74
CA ASP A 693 21.58 -47.91 24.27
C ASP A 693 20.68 -48.80 23.39
N SER A 694 19.94 -48.22 22.44
CA SER A 694 19.01 -48.91 21.53
C SER A 694 19.24 -48.55 20.06
N GLN A 695 19.05 -49.52 19.16
CA GLN A 695 19.11 -49.33 17.70
C GLN A 695 18.10 -48.28 17.22
N MET A 696 16.96 -48.15 17.91
CA MET A 696 15.95 -47.11 17.64
C MET A 696 16.47 -45.70 17.95
N THR A 697 17.19 -45.54 19.07
CA THR A 697 17.79 -44.25 19.47
C THR A 697 18.85 -43.81 18.47
N LYS A 698 19.67 -44.75 17.97
CA LYS A 698 20.66 -44.46 16.93
C LYS A 698 20.03 -43.97 15.63
N GLN A 699 18.91 -44.58 15.24
CA GLN A 699 18.18 -44.18 14.03
C GLN A 699 17.53 -42.80 14.19
N ALA A 700 16.93 -42.51 15.35
CA ALA A 700 16.34 -41.20 15.66
C ALA A 700 17.39 -40.08 15.64
N LEU A 701 18.57 -40.31 16.22
CA LEU A 701 19.68 -39.35 16.20
C LEU A 701 20.20 -39.08 14.79
N ASN A 702 20.34 -40.11 13.96
CA ASN A 702 20.77 -39.94 12.57
C ASN A 702 19.75 -39.14 11.73
N GLU A 703 18.45 -39.33 11.98
CA GLU A 703 17.41 -38.54 11.34
C GLU A 703 17.44 -37.08 11.83
N ILE A 704 17.66 -36.83 13.13
CA ILE A 704 17.83 -35.48 13.69
C ILE A 704 19.01 -34.77 13.02
N GLU A 705 20.17 -35.43 12.93
CA GLU A 705 21.37 -34.88 12.29
C GLU A 705 21.14 -34.54 10.82
N THR A 706 20.47 -35.44 10.09
CA THR A 706 20.13 -35.23 8.67
C THR A 706 19.21 -34.01 8.52
N ARG A 707 18.14 -33.90 9.31
CA ARG A 707 17.20 -32.77 9.24
C ARG A 707 17.80 -31.46 9.70
N HIS A 708 18.66 -31.48 10.72
CA HIS A 708 19.37 -30.29 11.20
C HIS A 708 20.29 -29.74 10.10
N THR A 709 21.03 -30.62 9.42
CA THR A 709 21.88 -30.24 8.28
C THR A 709 21.08 -29.63 7.14
N GLU A 710 19.89 -30.18 6.85
CA GLU A 710 18.97 -29.61 5.87
C GLU A 710 18.46 -28.21 6.27
N ILE A 711 18.14 -27.98 7.56
CA ILE A 711 17.74 -26.66 8.07
C ILE A 711 18.87 -25.64 7.91
N ILE A 712 20.11 -26.00 8.20
CA ILE A 712 21.26 -25.09 8.03
C ILE A 712 21.45 -24.71 6.56
N LYS A 713 21.42 -25.68 5.64
CA LYS A 713 21.53 -25.43 4.19
C LYS A 713 20.39 -24.52 3.70
N LEU A 714 19.18 -24.76 4.21
CA LEU A 714 17.98 -23.99 3.92
C LEU A 714 18.09 -22.54 4.41
N GLU A 715 18.57 -22.31 5.63
CA GLU A 715 18.75 -20.97 6.18
C GLU A 715 19.77 -20.15 5.38
N ASN A 716 20.83 -20.78 4.87
CA ASN A 716 21.76 -20.12 3.96
C ASN A 716 21.08 -19.74 2.64
N SER A 717 20.28 -20.63 2.05
CA SER A 717 19.49 -20.33 0.85
C SER A 717 18.49 -19.19 1.08
N ILE A 718 17.78 -19.18 2.22
CA ILE A 718 16.84 -18.12 2.59
C ILE A 718 17.55 -16.77 2.82
N ARG A 719 18.74 -16.77 3.40
CA ARG A 719 19.54 -15.56 3.58
C ARG A 719 19.97 -14.96 2.24
N GLU A 720 20.41 -15.79 1.30
CA GLU A 720 20.75 -15.34 -0.06
C GLU A 720 19.53 -14.83 -0.84
N LEU A 721 18.34 -15.43 -0.64
CA LEU A 721 17.08 -14.93 -1.18
C LEU A 721 16.72 -13.55 -0.60
N HIS A 722 16.97 -13.34 0.69
CA HIS A 722 16.66 -12.09 1.37
C HIS A 722 17.44 -10.91 0.77
N ASP A 723 18.71 -11.09 0.45
CA ASP A 723 19.53 -10.06 -0.20
C ASP A 723 18.99 -9.70 -1.59
N MET A 724 18.47 -10.68 -2.36
CA MET A 724 17.78 -10.40 -3.62
C MET A 724 16.44 -9.67 -3.40
N PHE A 725 15.69 -9.99 -2.35
CA PHE A 725 14.43 -9.31 -2.03
C PHE A 725 14.60 -7.85 -1.62
N VAL A 726 15.69 -7.49 -0.94
CA VAL A 726 15.95 -6.10 -0.56
C VAL A 726 16.16 -5.23 -1.80
N ASP A 727 16.96 -5.70 -2.76
CA ASP A 727 17.17 -5.00 -4.04
C ASP A 727 15.89 -4.96 -4.89
N MET A 728 15.13 -6.06 -4.98
CA MET A 728 13.90 -6.10 -5.80
C MET A 728 12.75 -5.33 -5.15
N ALA A 729 12.66 -5.31 -3.82
CA ALA A 729 11.74 -4.42 -3.12
C ALA A 729 12.05 -2.97 -3.48
N MET A 730 13.33 -2.58 -3.56
CA MET A 730 13.71 -1.25 -4.06
C MET A 730 13.36 -1.01 -5.54
N LEU A 731 13.57 -1.99 -6.43
CA LEU A 731 13.21 -1.90 -7.87
C LEU A 731 11.69 -1.84 -8.12
N VAL A 732 10.89 -2.48 -7.27
CA VAL A 732 9.41 -2.52 -7.39
C VAL A 732 8.76 -1.35 -6.62
N GLU A 733 9.37 -0.89 -5.54
CA GLU A 733 8.92 0.26 -4.71
C GLU A 733 9.34 1.60 -5.33
N SER A 734 10.40 1.67 -6.15
CA SER A 734 10.74 2.85 -6.98
C SER A 734 9.70 3.14 -8.08
N GLN A 735 8.92 2.14 -8.50
CA GLN A 735 7.95 2.22 -9.60
C GLN A 735 6.48 2.36 -9.16
N GLY A 736 6.24 2.93 -7.97
CA GLY A 736 4.92 3.09 -7.35
C GLY A 736 3.89 3.99 -8.07
N GLU A 737 3.95 4.13 -9.40
CA GLU A 737 2.96 4.86 -10.19
C GLU A 737 2.36 4.11 -11.40
N MET A 738 2.72 2.85 -11.67
CA MET A 738 2.09 2.14 -12.80
C MET A 738 1.85 0.65 -12.58
N ILE A 739 1.17 0.23 -11.50
CA ILE A 739 0.68 -1.15 -11.43
C ILE A 739 -0.63 -1.31 -10.66
N ASP A 740 -1.72 -1.01 -11.34
CA ASP A 740 -3.03 -1.63 -11.05
C ASP A 740 -3.71 -2.00 -12.37
N ARG A 741 -2.90 -2.52 -13.31
CA ARG A 741 -3.32 -2.74 -14.71
C ARG A 741 -2.82 -4.04 -15.33
N ILE A 742 -2.87 -5.15 -14.58
CA ILE A 742 -2.85 -6.49 -15.22
C ILE A 742 -4.28 -6.98 -15.35
N GLU A 743 -5.08 -6.91 -14.27
CA GLU A 743 -6.51 -7.23 -14.33
C GLU A 743 -7.30 -6.22 -15.19
N TYR A 744 -7.03 -4.92 -15.03
CA TYR A 744 -7.66 -3.85 -15.81
C TYR A 744 -7.25 -3.81 -17.29
N ASN A 745 -5.99 -4.14 -17.64
CA ASN A 745 -5.57 -4.17 -19.05
C ASN A 745 -5.95 -5.47 -19.74
N VAL A 746 -6.06 -6.61 -19.05
CA VAL A 746 -6.57 -7.87 -19.65
C VAL A 746 -8.07 -7.76 -19.91
N GLU A 747 -8.84 -7.18 -18.99
CA GLU A 747 -10.27 -6.92 -19.17
C GLU A 747 -10.54 -5.90 -20.30
N HIS A 748 -9.74 -4.82 -20.38
CA HIS A 748 -9.84 -3.87 -21.50
C HIS A 748 -9.24 -4.40 -22.81
N SER A 749 -8.29 -5.33 -22.81
CA SER A 749 -7.78 -5.93 -24.06
C SER A 749 -8.86 -6.71 -24.79
N VAL A 750 -9.78 -7.35 -24.07
CA VAL A 750 -10.97 -7.98 -24.64
C VAL A 750 -11.88 -6.92 -25.28
N ASP A 751 -12.11 -5.79 -24.60
CA ASP A 751 -12.96 -4.68 -25.08
C ASP A 751 -12.32 -3.90 -26.26
N TYR A 752 -10.99 -3.72 -26.28
CA TYR A 752 -10.26 -3.12 -27.40
C TYR A 752 -10.21 -4.04 -28.62
N VAL A 753 -10.09 -5.36 -28.43
CA VAL A 753 -10.17 -6.33 -29.53
C VAL A 753 -11.60 -6.37 -30.10
N GLU A 754 -12.63 -6.30 -29.27
CA GLU A 754 -14.03 -6.27 -29.73
C GLU A 754 -14.35 -4.98 -30.51
N ARG A 755 -13.86 -3.81 -30.05
CA ARG A 755 -13.97 -2.55 -30.80
C ARG A 755 -13.11 -2.52 -32.06
N ALA A 756 -11.91 -3.08 -32.03
CA ALA A 756 -11.06 -3.22 -33.22
C ALA A 756 -11.70 -4.14 -34.27
N VAL A 757 -12.38 -5.22 -33.86
CA VAL A 757 -13.17 -6.08 -34.75
C VAL A 757 -14.37 -5.33 -35.33
N SER A 758 -15.03 -4.48 -34.53
CA SER A 758 -16.13 -3.63 -34.97
C SER A 758 -15.68 -2.55 -35.98
N ASP A 759 -14.57 -1.87 -35.71
CA ASP A 759 -14.05 -0.80 -36.54
C ASP A 759 -13.36 -1.32 -37.81
N THR A 760 -12.72 -2.50 -37.77
CA THR A 760 -12.26 -3.19 -38.99
C THR A 760 -13.42 -3.61 -39.88
N LYS A 761 -14.55 -4.08 -39.31
CA LYS A 761 -15.79 -4.31 -40.07
C LYS A 761 -16.33 -3.02 -40.72
N LYS A 762 -16.35 -1.90 -40.00
CA LYS A 762 -16.74 -0.59 -40.58
C LYS A 762 -15.78 -0.13 -41.67
N ALA A 763 -14.47 -0.28 -41.46
CA ALA A 763 -13.43 0.09 -42.42
C ALA A 763 -13.55 -0.71 -43.72
N VAL A 764 -13.80 -2.03 -43.64
CA VAL A 764 -14.08 -2.87 -44.82
C VAL A 764 -15.35 -2.40 -45.55
N LYS A 765 -16.40 -2.03 -44.81
CA LYS A 765 -17.63 -1.48 -45.40
C LYS A 765 -17.37 -0.16 -46.13
N TYR A 766 -16.62 0.77 -45.53
CA TYR A 766 -16.23 2.03 -46.18
C TYR A 766 -15.31 1.80 -47.38
N GLN A 767 -14.35 0.89 -47.32
CA GLN A 767 -13.48 0.53 -48.44
C GLN A 767 -14.28 -0.07 -49.61
N SER A 768 -15.30 -0.88 -49.33
CA SER A 768 -16.18 -1.44 -50.37
C SER A 768 -17.03 -0.36 -51.06
N GLN A 769 -17.53 0.63 -50.30
CA GLN A 769 -18.29 1.76 -50.83
C GLN A 769 -17.41 2.73 -51.61
N ALA A 770 -16.19 2.99 -51.13
CA ALA A 770 -15.20 3.82 -51.83
C ALA A 770 -14.77 3.20 -53.16
N ARG A 771 -14.57 1.88 -53.22
CA ARG A 771 -14.30 1.16 -54.47
C ARG A 771 -15.44 1.29 -55.48
N LYS A 772 -16.70 1.16 -55.04
CA LYS A 772 -17.87 1.37 -55.92
C LYS A 772 -17.94 2.80 -56.46
N LYS A 773 -17.66 3.81 -55.62
CA LYS A 773 -17.61 5.22 -56.05
C LYS A 773 -16.47 5.49 -57.03
N LYS A 774 -15.28 4.92 -56.80
CA LYS A 774 -14.15 5.04 -57.75
C LYS A 774 -14.47 4.43 -59.12
N ILE A 775 -15.13 3.27 -59.16
CA ILE A 775 -15.55 2.65 -60.43
C ILE A 775 -16.57 3.53 -61.16
N MET A 776 -17.56 4.10 -60.46
CA MET A 776 -18.53 5.02 -61.08
C MET A 776 -17.86 6.28 -61.64
N ILE A 777 -16.88 6.86 -60.94
CA ILE A 777 -16.13 8.02 -61.43
C ILE A 777 -15.33 7.65 -62.69
N ILE A 778 -14.68 6.48 -62.72
CA ILE A 778 -13.94 6.01 -63.91
C ILE A 778 -14.88 5.84 -65.10
N ILE A 779 -16.06 5.25 -64.91
CA ILE A 779 -17.07 5.11 -65.98
C ILE A 779 -17.50 6.48 -66.51
N CYS A 780 -17.78 7.44 -65.62
CA CYS A 780 -18.11 8.81 -66.04
C CYS A 780 -16.99 9.48 -66.85
N CYS A 781 -15.73 9.32 -66.43
CA CYS A 781 -14.58 9.87 -67.15
C CYS A 781 -14.39 9.22 -68.53
N VAL A 782 -14.64 7.91 -68.66
CA VAL A 782 -14.58 7.21 -69.96
C VAL A 782 -15.69 7.70 -70.88
N ILE A 783 -16.93 7.86 -70.38
CA ILE A 783 -18.04 8.39 -71.18
C ILE A 783 -17.74 9.83 -71.64
N LEU A 784 -17.23 10.68 -70.75
CA LEU A 784 -16.81 12.04 -71.11
C LEU A 784 -15.70 12.03 -72.17
N GLY A 785 -14.71 11.14 -72.03
CA GLY A 785 -13.65 10.96 -73.01
C GLY A 785 -14.18 10.54 -74.39
N VAL A 786 -15.15 9.62 -74.45
CA VAL A 786 -15.79 9.19 -75.71
C VAL A 786 -16.60 10.32 -76.33
N VAL A 787 -17.35 11.09 -75.54
CA VAL A 787 -18.11 12.25 -76.02
C VAL A 787 -17.17 13.31 -76.61
N LEU A 788 -16.07 13.61 -75.92
CA LEU A 788 -15.05 14.55 -76.39
C LEU A 788 -14.33 14.03 -77.65
N ALA A 789 -14.00 12.74 -77.71
CA ALA A 789 -13.41 12.14 -78.91
C ALA A 789 -14.37 12.16 -80.10
N SER A 790 -15.68 11.96 -79.86
CA SER A 790 -16.71 12.00 -80.91
C SER A 790 -16.96 13.43 -81.42
N SER A 791 -16.90 14.44 -80.55
CA SER A 791 -17.05 15.84 -80.96
C SER A 791 -15.82 16.39 -81.68
N ILE A 792 -14.62 15.92 -81.31
CA ILE A 792 -13.36 16.26 -82.00
C ILE A 792 -13.25 15.49 -83.34
N GLY A 793 -13.66 14.22 -83.39
CA GLY A 793 -13.72 13.43 -84.63
C GLY A 793 -14.74 13.95 -85.64
N GLY A 794 -15.85 14.54 -85.19
CA GLY A 794 -16.83 15.19 -86.06
C GLY A 794 -16.38 16.55 -86.63
N THR A 795 -15.37 17.18 -86.02
CA THR A 795 -14.84 18.49 -86.47
C THR A 795 -13.54 18.37 -87.27
N LEU A 796 -12.84 17.24 -87.17
CA LEU A 796 -11.67 16.86 -87.97
C LEU A 796 -12.03 15.65 -88.84
N GLY A 797 -12.88 15.86 -89.84
CA GLY A 797 -13.39 14.80 -90.71
C GLY A 797 -12.34 14.17 -91.63
N PHE A 798 -12.36 12.83 -91.63
CA PHE A 798 -12.25 12.01 -92.84
C PHE A 798 -13.45 11.07 -92.88
#